data_AF-A0A8H9WPR9-F1
#
_entry.id   AF-A0A8H9WPR9-F1
#
_cell.length_a   1.000
_cell.length_b   1.000
_cell.length_c   1.000
_cell.angle_alpha   90.00
_cell.angle_beta   90.00
_cell.angle_gamma   90.00
#
_symmetry.space_group_name_H-M   'P 1'
#
loop_
_entity.id
_entity.type
_entity.pdbx_description
1 polymer ?
#
loop_
_entity_poly.entity_id
_entity_poly.type
_entity_poly.pdbx_seq_one_letter_code
_entity_poly.pdbx_strand_id
1 'polypeptide(L)'
;MIQRMERQFAGRTLSLEIGRMAKLAQGSCLVQYGDTVVLVATTVQDRPTHLPFFPLTIEYREKSYAAGKIPGGFFKREGRPGEKEILAARCIDRPIRPLFPEGFRNETQVACFILSADQENDADVLAMLGASVALNMSKIPFNTTVASVRVGRIKDTWVLNPTFQQLEYSDVDIVVAGSAEAITMVEGGALEVPESEILEALEVAHAGIKELCAFQDELLEGHRVPDMEWTSTAPDADLKEKVEGMAAAKVAEALNLGDKQERNQAMAAVTEDVVATLTEEDEQYAEHAKDIGEILRGIEKTTMRRQILDKGERADGRGLEDIRQITSEVGVLPRTHGSSLFTRGQTQALAVVTLGTSRDEQRIDSIDTREEVTKSFMLHYNFPPFSVGEAKPFRGTSRREVGHGNLAERAIQPLLPAYDDFPYTIRIVSDILESNGSSSMATVCGSSLALMDAGVPIKGPCAGVAMGLIQEGDELAILTDILGLEDALGDMDFKVAGTRDGVTSIQMDIKIQGLTVDVLKVALERAHKARLHILDLMDQVLSEARDDLSAYAPRIVSIQINPEKIGEIIGPKGKTIRAIQEESGATIDIDDSGLVKIAAVSGEAGARAREMIEAIVKDPEIGRIYEGPVKNTTTFGAFIEIMPGTEGLCHISELQEGRTDKTEDVLKKGDITKVKLLSIDEKGRLRLSRKAALEEELADAADNGDDAAEGADEAAQTADA
;
A
#
# COMPACT_ATOMS: atom_id res chain seq x y z
N MET A 1 23.62 -2.66 -37.60
CA MET A 1 22.97 -1.47 -38.19
C MET A 1 22.05 -0.90 -37.12
N ILE A 2 21.94 0.42 -36.97
CA ILE A 2 20.99 1.03 -36.02
C ILE A 2 19.65 1.11 -36.75
N GLN A 3 18.58 0.65 -36.11
CA GLN A 3 17.22 0.79 -36.61
C GLN A 3 16.38 1.48 -35.55
N ARG A 4 15.55 2.43 -35.97
CA ARG A 4 14.64 3.19 -35.10
C ARG A 4 13.32 3.34 -35.82
N MET A 5 12.23 2.99 -35.14
CA MET A 5 10.87 3.17 -35.62
C MET A 5 10.08 4.02 -34.63
N GLU A 6 9.17 4.84 -35.15
CA GLU A 6 8.34 5.75 -34.36
C GLU A 6 6.86 5.60 -34.76
N ARG A 7 5.97 5.70 -33.77
CA ARG A 7 4.51 5.64 -33.97
C ARG A 7 3.81 6.56 -32.96
N GLN A 8 2.66 7.09 -33.32
CA GLN A 8 1.77 7.73 -32.35
C GLN A 8 0.99 6.66 -31.60
N PHE A 9 1.09 6.64 -30.28
CA PHE A 9 0.34 5.73 -29.42
C PHE A 9 -0.24 6.51 -28.23
N ALA A 10 -1.54 6.38 -27.99
CA ALA A 10 -2.26 7.09 -26.93
C ALA A 10 -1.93 8.61 -26.84
N GLY A 11 -1.84 9.26 -28.01
CA GLY A 11 -1.63 10.71 -28.15
C GLY A 11 -0.18 11.20 -28.01
N ARG A 12 0.80 10.30 -27.89
CA ARG A 12 2.22 10.64 -27.72
C ARG A 12 3.09 9.81 -28.68
N THR A 13 4.28 10.33 -29.00
CA THR A 13 5.26 9.60 -29.81
C THR A 13 5.90 8.49 -28.99
N LEU A 14 5.77 7.25 -29.48
CA LEU A 14 6.46 6.07 -29.01
C LEU A 14 7.52 5.67 -30.04
N SER A 15 8.72 5.34 -29.58
CA SER A 15 9.79 4.85 -30.44
C SER A 15 10.50 3.64 -29.87
N LEU A 16 10.93 2.77 -30.77
CA LEU A 16 11.72 1.58 -30.50
C LEU A 16 13.02 1.66 -31.31
N GLU A 17 14.16 1.56 -30.65
CA GLU A 17 15.48 1.63 -31.28
C GLU A 17 16.32 0.40 -30.90
N ILE A 18 16.95 -0.22 -31.90
CA ILE A 18 17.77 -1.43 -31.75
C ILE A 18 19.15 -1.24 -32.39
N GLY A 19 20.14 -2.02 -31.94
CA GLY A 19 21.48 -2.07 -32.54
C GLY A 19 22.43 -0.93 -32.17
N ARG A 20 22.01 0.04 -31.33
CA ARG A 20 22.88 1.12 -30.81
C ARG A 20 23.52 0.78 -29.46
N MET A 21 22.72 0.38 -28.47
CA MET A 21 23.15 0.18 -27.07
C MET A 21 23.15 -1.30 -26.67
N ALA A 22 23.96 -1.66 -25.67
CA ALA A 22 24.05 -3.02 -25.11
C ALA A 22 24.35 -4.13 -26.13
N LYS A 23 25.23 -3.88 -27.11
CA LYS A 23 25.53 -4.78 -28.25
C LYS A 23 26.11 -6.16 -27.91
N LEU A 24 26.49 -6.39 -26.64
CA LEU A 24 26.96 -7.69 -26.15
C LEU A 24 25.82 -8.54 -25.56
N ALA A 25 24.67 -7.92 -25.26
CA ALA A 25 23.47 -8.66 -24.92
C ALA A 25 22.96 -9.42 -26.14
N GLN A 26 22.31 -10.56 -25.93
CA GLN A 26 21.74 -11.36 -27.00
C GLN A 26 20.56 -10.65 -27.67
N GLY A 27 19.86 -9.76 -26.94
CA GLY A 27 18.93 -8.80 -27.52
C GLY A 27 18.88 -7.52 -26.68
N SER A 28 18.62 -6.37 -27.32
CA SER A 28 18.45 -5.10 -26.63
C SER A 28 17.54 -4.15 -27.40
N CYS A 29 16.79 -3.35 -26.65
CA CYS A 29 15.88 -2.34 -27.19
C CYS A 29 15.94 -1.07 -26.32
N LEU A 30 16.01 0.09 -26.96
CA LEU A 30 15.80 1.38 -26.33
C LEU A 30 14.37 1.83 -26.67
N VAL A 31 13.52 1.91 -25.64
CA VAL A 31 12.15 2.38 -25.76
C VAL A 31 12.11 3.83 -25.31
N GLN A 32 11.44 4.69 -26.06
CA GLN A 32 11.18 6.07 -25.66
C GLN A 32 9.71 6.43 -25.91
N TYR A 33 9.05 6.96 -24.89
CA TYR A 33 7.67 7.46 -24.96
C TYR A 33 7.61 8.83 -24.32
N GLY A 34 7.32 9.86 -25.12
CA GLY A 34 7.64 11.23 -24.71
C GLY A 34 9.14 11.39 -24.44
N ASP A 35 9.48 11.87 -23.24
CA ASP A 35 10.86 12.03 -22.78
C ASP A 35 11.28 10.95 -21.76
N THR A 36 10.39 10.01 -21.44
CA THR A 36 10.71 8.81 -20.68
C THR A 36 11.41 7.77 -21.57
N VAL A 37 12.58 7.29 -21.13
CA VAL A 37 13.48 6.41 -21.89
C VAL A 37 13.89 5.20 -21.05
N VAL A 38 13.69 4.01 -21.60
CA VAL A 38 14.04 2.73 -20.98
C VAL A 38 14.97 1.95 -21.89
N LEU A 39 16.13 1.54 -21.38
CA LEU A 39 17.01 0.56 -22.03
C LEU A 39 16.70 -0.82 -21.48
N VAL A 40 16.34 -1.75 -22.36
CA VAL A 40 16.15 -3.14 -22.01
C VAL A 40 17.19 -4.00 -22.70
N ALA A 41 17.79 -4.93 -21.95
CA ALA A 41 18.79 -5.88 -22.45
C ALA A 41 18.53 -7.28 -21.90
N THR A 42 18.53 -8.27 -22.80
CA THR A 42 18.29 -9.68 -22.51
C THR A 42 19.57 -10.48 -22.68
N THR A 43 19.87 -11.31 -21.69
CA THR A 43 20.99 -12.25 -21.73
C THR A 43 20.57 -13.67 -21.35
N VAL A 44 21.26 -14.65 -21.93
CA VAL A 44 21.04 -16.07 -21.67
C VAL A 44 22.35 -16.83 -21.63
N GLN A 45 22.46 -17.81 -20.72
CA GLN A 45 23.57 -18.77 -20.70
C GLN A 45 23.36 -19.87 -21.73
N ASP A 46 24.46 -20.35 -22.33
CA ASP A 46 24.40 -21.44 -23.33
C ASP A 46 24.03 -22.80 -22.72
N ARG A 47 24.36 -23.02 -21.45
CA ARG A 47 24.14 -24.29 -20.76
C ARG A 47 22.95 -24.19 -19.80
N PRO A 48 22.13 -25.25 -19.70
CA PRO A 48 21.08 -25.32 -18.71
C PRO A 48 21.69 -25.40 -17.30
N THR A 49 20.97 -24.85 -16.32
CA THR A 49 21.32 -24.99 -14.91
C THR A 49 20.93 -26.36 -14.35
N HIS A 50 21.51 -26.71 -13.21
CA HIS A 50 21.12 -27.88 -12.41
C HIS A 50 20.04 -27.56 -11.37
N LEU A 51 19.62 -26.29 -11.26
CA LEU A 51 18.54 -25.89 -10.35
C LEU A 51 17.23 -26.57 -10.75
N PRO A 52 16.36 -26.91 -9.79
CA PRO A 52 15.09 -27.60 -10.05
C PRO A 52 14.00 -26.66 -10.60
N PHE A 53 14.37 -25.51 -11.16
CA PHE A 53 13.46 -24.50 -11.69
C PHE A 53 14.12 -23.69 -12.79
N PHE A 54 13.32 -23.04 -13.64
CA PHE A 54 13.78 -22.10 -14.66
C PHE A 54 14.24 -20.77 -14.05
N PRO A 55 15.55 -20.43 -14.07
CA PRO A 55 16.05 -19.21 -13.46
C PRO A 55 15.93 -18.03 -14.44
N LEU A 56 14.71 -17.51 -14.54
CA LEU A 56 14.41 -16.22 -15.15
C LEU A 56 14.49 -15.12 -14.08
N THR A 57 15.34 -14.13 -14.33
CA THR A 57 15.46 -12.93 -13.49
C THR A 57 15.10 -11.69 -14.28
N ILE A 58 14.05 -11.00 -13.84
CA ILE A 58 13.74 -9.64 -14.31
C ILE A 58 14.28 -8.63 -13.31
N GLU A 59 15.05 -7.67 -13.81
CA GLU A 59 15.61 -6.58 -13.03
C GLU A 59 15.14 -5.26 -13.61
N TYR A 60 14.25 -4.56 -12.90
CA TYR A 60 13.82 -3.22 -13.22
C TYR A 60 14.53 -2.23 -12.30
N ARG A 61 15.33 -1.32 -12.86
CA ARG A 61 16.11 -0.35 -12.08
C ARG A 61 15.85 1.09 -12.50
N GLU A 62 15.41 1.87 -11.53
CA GLU A 62 15.28 3.31 -11.63
C GLU A 62 16.61 3.96 -11.29
N LYS A 63 17.13 4.76 -12.22
CA LYS A 63 18.34 5.53 -11.99
C LYS A 63 17.94 6.91 -11.53
N SER A 64 18.45 7.39 -10.40
CA SER A 64 18.05 8.70 -9.87
C SER A 64 18.38 9.83 -10.86
N TYR A 65 19.43 9.65 -11.67
CA TYR A 65 19.75 10.58 -12.76
C TYR A 65 18.68 10.69 -13.84
N ALA A 66 17.78 9.69 -13.97
CA ALA A 66 16.68 9.74 -14.94
C ALA A 66 15.76 10.93 -14.67
N ALA A 67 15.61 11.34 -13.40
CA ALA A 67 14.92 12.54 -12.97
C ALA A 67 15.86 13.71 -12.64
N GLY A 68 17.16 13.59 -12.95
CA GLY A 68 18.17 14.58 -12.58
C GLY A 68 18.47 14.68 -11.07
N LYS A 69 18.18 13.63 -10.30
CA LYS A 69 18.31 13.59 -8.83
C LYS A 69 19.60 12.85 -8.40
N ILE A 70 20.14 13.25 -7.25
CA ILE A 70 21.13 12.47 -6.51
C ILE A 70 20.37 11.64 -5.45
N PRO A 71 20.61 10.33 -5.30
CA PRO A 71 19.88 9.49 -4.34
C PRO A 71 19.88 10.07 -2.92
N GLY A 72 18.71 10.07 -2.24
CA GLY A 72 18.57 10.65 -0.90
C GLY A 72 19.41 9.96 0.18
N GLY A 73 19.66 8.65 0.05
CA GLY A 73 20.36 7.83 1.05
C GLY A 73 21.78 8.28 1.41
N PHE A 74 22.31 7.78 2.53
CA PHE A 74 23.62 8.18 3.07
C PHE A 74 24.78 8.04 2.07
N PHE A 75 24.77 6.97 1.25
CA PHE A 75 25.83 6.68 0.29
C PHE A 75 25.72 7.42 -1.04
N LYS A 76 24.62 8.17 -1.28
CA LYS A 76 24.36 8.89 -2.55
C LYS A 76 24.47 7.99 -3.80
N ARG A 77 24.03 6.74 -3.66
CA ARG A 77 24.01 5.70 -4.70
C ARG A 77 22.76 4.85 -4.55
N GLU A 78 22.18 4.41 -5.66
CA GLU A 78 21.06 3.48 -5.67
C GLU A 78 21.45 2.16 -4.99
N GLY A 79 20.64 1.73 -4.02
CA GLY A 79 20.88 0.56 -3.20
C GLY A 79 19.99 -0.63 -3.58
N ARG A 80 19.45 -1.29 -2.54
CA ARG A 80 18.45 -2.34 -2.72
C ARG A 80 17.26 -1.85 -3.56
N PRO A 81 16.64 -2.71 -4.38
CA PRO A 81 15.44 -2.34 -5.11
C PRO A 81 14.34 -1.79 -4.18
N GLY A 82 13.70 -0.69 -4.58
CA GLY A 82 12.52 -0.15 -3.93
C GLY A 82 11.26 -0.97 -4.23
N GLU A 83 10.13 -0.60 -3.62
CA GLU A 83 8.84 -1.28 -3.82
C GLU A 83 8.40 -1.20 -5.30
N LYS A 84 8.39 -0.01 -5.89
CA LYS A 84 8.06 0.18 -7.32
C LYS A 84 8.94 -0.66 -8.25
N GLU A 85 10.25 -0.69 -8.01
CA GLU A 85 11.18 -1.50 -8.81
C GLU A 85 10.86 -3.00 -8.73
N ILE A 86 10.51 -3.49 -7.53
CA ILE A 86 10.11 -4.89 -7.32
C ILE A 86 8.78 -5.20 -8.02
N LEU A 87 7.78 -4.32 -7.89
CA LEU A 87 6.47 -4.49 -8.49
C LEU A 87 6.53 -4.46 -10.02
N ALA A 88 7.23 -3.48 -10.60
CA ALA A 88 7.42 -3.40 -12.05
C ALA A 88 8.15 -4.63 -12.60
N ALA A 89 9.20 -5.11 -11.92
CA ALA A 89 9.88 -6.35 -12.32
C ALA A 89 8.92 -7.56 -12.29
N ARG A 90 8.02 -7.63 -11.31
CA ARG A 90 6.99 -8.69 -11.22
C ARG A 90 5.95 -8.57 -12.33
N CYS A 91 5.47 -7.35 -12.63
CA CYS A 91 4.53 -7.10 -13.71
C CYS A 91 5.10 -7.47 -15.09
N ILE A 92 6.42 -7.40 -15.28
CA ILE A 92 7.10 -7.85 -16.50
C ILE A 92 7.29 -9.38 -16.50
N ASP A 93 7.70 -9.97 -15.37
CA ASP A 93 7.98 -11.41 -15.24
C ASP A 93 6.74 -12.29 -15.51
N ARG A 94 5.61 -11.92 -14.90
CA ARG A 94 4.35 -12.67 -14.94
C ARG A 94 3.85 -12.98 -16.37
N PRO A 95 3.74 -12.01 -17.30
CA PRO A 95 3.25 -12.27 -18.64
C PRO A 95 4.25 -12.99 -19.57
N ILE A 96 5.57 -12.88 -19.34
CA ILE A 96 6.57 -13.53 -20.21
C ILE A 96 6.93 -14.93 -19.76
N ARG A 97 6.90 -15.23 -18.46
CA ARG A 97 7.35 -16.51 -17.91
C ARG A 97 6.62 -17.73 -18.52
N PRO A 98 5.28 -17.71 -18.72
CA PRO A 98 4.56 -18.83 -19.34
C PRO A 98 4.89 -19.05 -20.82
N LEU A 99 5.51 -18.07 -21.49
CA LEU A 99 5.81 -18.13 -22.92
C LEU A 99 7.15 -18.81 -23.23
N PHE A 100 7.96 -19.11 -22.20
CA PHE A 100 9.15 -19.92 -22.38
C PHE A 100 8.78 -21.40 -22.59
N PRO A 101 9.52 -22.14 -23.43
CA PRO A 101 9.25 -23.55 -23.64
C PRO A 101 9.33 -24.37 -22.35
N GLU A 102 8.47 -25.38 -22.24
CA GLU A 102 8.49 -26.30 -21.10
C GLU A 102 9.83 -27.03 -21.00
N GLY A 103 10.40 -27.08 -19.79
CA GLY A 103 11.71 -27.70 -19.56
C GLY A 103 12.91 -26.81 -19.90
N PHE A 104 12.71 -25.56 -20.36
CA PHE A 104 13.79 -24.61 -20.60
C PHE A 104 14.44 -24.19 -19.27
N ARG A 105 15.73 -24.50 -19.08
CA ARG A 105 16.48 -24.27 -17.83
C ARG A 105 17.76 -23.44 -18.03
N ASN A 106 17.89 -22.74 -19.14
CA ASN A 106 19.02 -21.84 -19.36
C ASN A 106 18.81 -20.54 -18.58
N GLU A 107 19.80 -20.14 -17.77
CA GLU A 107 19.68 -18.92 -16.98
C GLU A 107 19.49 -17.71 -17.88
N THR A 108 18.40 -16.98 -17.64
CA THR A 108 17.98 -15.84 -18.46
C THR A 108 17.79 -14.62 -17.58
N GLN A 109 18.38 -13.51 -18.00
CA GLN A 109 18.22 -12.22 -17.33
C GLN A 109 17.70 -11.17 -18.31
N VAL A 110 16.66 -10.45 -17.90
CA VAL A 110 16.17 -9.25 -18.59
C VAL A 110 16.38 -8.06 -17.67
N ALA A 111 17.24 -7.13 -18.08
CA ALA A 111 17.55 -5.92 -17.33
C ALA A 111 16.89 -4.71 -18.00
N CYS A 112 16.03 -4.01 -17.26
CA CYS A 112 15.30 -2.81 -17.66
C CYS A 112 15.84 -1.61 -16.87
N PHE A 113 16.57 -0.71 -17.51
CA PHE A 113 17.15 0.49 -16.89
C PHE A 113 16.43 1.73 -17.37
N ILE A 114 15.90 2.50 -16.42
CA ILE A 114 15.17 3.73 -16.71
C ILE A 114 16.22 4.83 -16.76
N LEU A 115 16.44 5.36 -17.95
CA LEU A 115 17.53 6.28 -18.26
C LEU A 115 17.09 7.74 -18.23
N SER A 116 15.82 8.00 -18.52
CA SER A 116 15.18 9.32 -18.50
C SER A 116 13.73 9.13 -18.02
N ALA A 117 13.26 10.04 -17.16
CA ALA A 117 11.89 10.06 -16.67
C ALA A 117 11.35 11.49 -16.75
N ASP A 118 10.26 11.64 -17.49
CA ASP A 118 9.66 12.95 -17.78
C ASP A 118 8.65 13.44 -16.74
N GLN A 119 8.39 12.64 -15.70
CA GLN A 119 7.38 12.90 -14.66
C GLN A 119 5.95 13.00 -15.21
N GLU A 120 5.70 12.45 -16.39
CA GLU A 120 4.36 12.31 -16.97
C GLU A 120 4.04 10.85 -17.23
N ASN A 121 4.97 10.11 -17.83
CA ASN A 121 4.76 8.75 -18.32
C ASN A 121 5.37 7.71 -17.36
N ASP A 122 4.56 6.74 -16.93
CA ASP A 122 5.06 5.61 -16.15
C ASP A 122 5.90 4.67 -17.02
N ALA A 123 7.07 4.28 -16.52
CA ALA A 123 8.06 3.52 -17.29
C ALA A 123 7.85 2.00 -17.22
N ASP A 124 6.98 1.51 -16.33
CA ASP A 124 6.69 0.09 -16.13
C ASP A 124 6.18 -0.58 -17.41
N VAL A 125 5.18 0.01 -18.08
CA VAL A 125 4.59 -0.51 -19.31
C VAL A 125 5.55 -0.45 -20.50
N LEU A 126 6.45 0.53 -20.50
CA LEU A 126 7.49 0.68 -21.53
C LEU A 126 8.59 -0.36 -21.39
N ALA A 127 8.96 -0.68 -20.15
CA ALA A 127 9.93 -1.71 -19.84
C ALA A 127 9.45 -3.09 -20.29
N MET A 128 8.16 -3.40 -20.15
CA MET A 128 7.56 -4.63 -20.68
C MET A 128 7.65 -4.70 -22.21
N LEU A 129 7.33 -3.60 -22.91
CA LEU A 129 7.43 -3.52 -24.37
C LEU A 129 8.88 -3.76 -24.84
N GLY A 130 9.85 -3.11 -24.18
CA GLY A 130 11.27 -3.30 -24.49
C GLY A 130 11.78 -4.72 -24.17
N ALA A 131 11.28 -5.33 -23.08
CA ALA A 131 11.60 -6.71 -22.72
C ALA A 131 11.13 -7.70 -23.79
N SER A 132 9.90 -7.51 -24.28
CA SER A 132 9.36 -8.32 -25.37
C SER A 132 10.21 -8.24 -26.64
N VAL A 133 10.57 -7.03 -27.09
CA VAL A 133 11.45 -6.83 -28.26
C VAL A 133 12.82 -7.48 -28.02
N ALA A 134 13.45 -7.22 -26.88
CA ALA A 134 14.78 -7.75 -26.57
C ALA A 134 14.79 -9.29 -26.48
N LEU A 135 13.73 -9.91 -25.95
CA LEU A 135 13.57 -11.38 -25.94
C LEU A 135 13.42 -11.93 -27.35
N ASN A 136 12.50 -11.37 -28.15
CA ASN A 136 12.21 -11.82 -29.52
C ASN A 136 13.37 -11.59 -30.50
N MET A 137 14.28 -10.65 -30.22
CA MET A 137 15.52 -10.45 -30.99
C MET A 137 16.66 -11.38 -30.55
N SER A 138 16.54 -12.00 -29.38
CA SER A 138 17.59 -12.86 -28.84
C SER A 138 17.53 -14.25 -29.46
N LYS A 139 18.55 -15.06 -29.15
CA LYS A 139 18.58 -16.48 -29.52
C LYS A 139 17.76 -17.37 -28.59
N ILE A 140 17.04 -16.81 -27.61
CA ILE A 140 16.17 -17.57 -26.71
C ILE A 140 14.98 -18.06 -27.53
N PRO A 141 14.50 -19.30 -27.36
CA PRO A 141 13.30 -19.81 -28.04
C PRO A 141 12.03 -19.11 -27.51
N PHE A 142 11.83 -17.85 -27.91
CA PHE A 142 10.76 -16.96 -27.48
C PHE A 142 10.22 -16.21 -28.70
N ASN A 143 9.06 -16.66 -29.19
CA ASN A 143 8.54 -16.26 -30.50
C ASN A 143 7.18 -15.54 -30.44
N THR A 144 6.77 -15.10 -29.24
CA THR A 144 5.51 -14.40 -29.04
C THR A 144 5.80 -12.96 -28.63
N THR A 145 5.28 -11.99 -29.38
CA THR A 145 5.28 -10.60 -28.96
C THR A 145 4.20 -10.38 -27.91
N VAL A 146 4.58 -9.63 -26.87
CA VAL A 146 3.69 -9.22 -25.79
C VAL A 146 3.89 -7.75 -25.51
N ALA A 147 2.84 -7.10 -25.03
CA ALA A 147 2.89 -5.71 -24.60
C ALA A 147 2.06 -5.56 -23.33
N SER A 148 2.27 -4.43 -22.66
CA SER A 148 1.38 -3.99 -21.59
C SER A 148 0.96 -2.55 -21.81
N VAL A 149 -0.24 -2.24 -21.34
CA VAL A 149 -0.79 -0.89 -21.31
C VAL A 149 -1.37 -0.63 -19.92
N ARG A 150 -1.39 0.64 -19.52
CA ARG A 150 -2.14 1.09 -18.36
C ARG A 150 -3.46 1.69 -18.83
N VAL A 151 -4.54 1.41 -18.15
CA VAL A 151 -5.87 1.96 -18.44
C VAL A 151 -6.34 2.77 -17.26
N GLY A 152 -6.77 4.00 -17.53
CA GLY A 152 -7.52 4.83 -16.60
C GLY A 152 -8.86 5.27 -17.19
N ARG A 153 -9.73 5.79 -16.34
CA ARG A 153 -11.06 6.27 -16.70
C ARG A 153 -11.33 7.63 -16.05
N ILE A 154 -11.43 8.65 -16.89
CA ILE A 154 -11.56 10.05 -16.45
C ILE A 154 -12.89 10.58 -16.99
N LYS A 155 -13.84 10.89 -16.09
CA LYS A 155 -15.19 11.34 -16.47
C LYS A 155 -15.82 10.43 -17.53
N ASP A 156 -15.84 9.13 -17.24
CA ASP A 156 -16.38 8.07 -18.11
C ASP A 156 -15.66 7.90 -19.46
N THR A 157 -14.47 8.49 -19.62
CA THR A 157 -13.64 8.32 -20.82
C THR A 157 -12.44 7.45 -20.52
N TRP A 158 -12.31 6.33 -21.24
CA TRP A 158 -11.16 5.44 -21.15
C TRP A 158 -9.92 6.06 -21.80
N VAL A 159 -8.80 5.99 -21.09
CA VAL A 159 -7.51 6.54 -21.52
C VAL A 159 -6.46 5.44 -21.42
N LEU A 160 -5.78 5.17 -22.52
CA LEU A 160 -4.60 4.31 -22.55
C LEU A 160 -3.36 5.10 -22.13
N ASN A 161 -2.50 4.45 -21.35
CA ASN A 161 -1.29 5.00 -20.74
C ASN A 161 -1.50 6.42 -20.21
N PRO A 162 -2.47 6.66 -19.29
CA PRO A 162 -2.69 7.99 -18.73
C PRO A 162 -1.40 8.50 -18.07
N THR A 163 -1.19 9.82 -18.10
CA THR A 163 -0.08 10.43 -17.36
C THR A 163 -0.33 10.36 -15.85
N PHE A 164 0.70 10.57 -15.03
CA PHE A 164 0.54 10.66 -13.57
C PHE A 164 -0.53 11.70 -13.17
N GLN A 165 -0.54 12.86 -13.82
CA GLN A 165 -1.52 13.93 -13.57
C GLN A 165 -2.94 13.56 -14.01
N GLN A 166 -3.07 12.74 -15.04
CA GLN A 166 -4.37 12.22 -15.49
C GLN A 166 -4.93 11.17 -14.51
N LEU A 167 -4.05 10.33 -13.94
CA LEU A 167 -4.43 9.31 -12.95
C LEU A 167 -5.02 9.91 -11.66
N GLU A 168 -4.65 11.14 -11.29
CA GLU A 168 -5.27 11.85 -10.13
C GLU A 168 -6.78 12.04 -10.27
N TYR A 169 -7.30 12.05 -11.50
CA TYR A 169 -8.72 12.19 -11.82
C TYR A 169 -9.36 10.88 -12.30
N SER A 170 -8.64 9.78 -12.16
CA SER A 170 -9.06 8.46 -12.65
C SER A 170 -9.65 7.65 -11.51
N ASP A 171 -10.80 7.01 -11.76
CA ASP A 171 -11.39 6.06 -10.81
C ASP A 171 -10.99 4.59 -11.08
N VAL A 172 -10.22 4.35 -12.14
CA VAL A 172 -9.61 3.06 -12.48
C VAL A 172 -8.11 3.26 -12.72
N ASP A 173 -7.27 2.37 -12.21
CA ASP A 173 -5.85 2.28 -12.55
C ASP A 173 -5.49 0.80 -12.67
N ILE A 174 -5.45 0.29 -13.89
CA ILE A 174 -5.10 -1.10 -14.17
C ILE A 174 -4.01 -1.21 -15.21
N VAL A 175 -3.00 -2.02 -14.94
CA VAL A 175 -2.00 -2.46 -15.90
C VAL A 175 -2.43 -3.82 -16.42
N VAL A 176 -2.49 -3.93 -17.74
CA VAL A 176 -2.88 -5.17 -18.44
C VAL A 176 -1.76 -5.52 -19.38
N ALA A 177 -1.37 -6.79 -19.40
CA ALA A 177 -0.40 -7.34 -20.33
C ALA A 177 -0.97 -8.54 -21.07
N GLY A 178 -0.51 -8.75 -22.29
CA GLY A 178 -0.98 -9.84 -23.14
C GLY A 178 -0.25 -9.91 -24.47
N SER A 179 -0.63 -10.89 -25.27
CA SER A 179 -0.28 -11.00 -26.68
C SER A 179 -1.40 -10.39 -27.54
N ALA A 180 -1.22 -10.40 -28.86
CA ALA A 180 -2.28 -10.04 -29.80
C ALA A 180 -3.55 -10.91 -29.62
N GLU A 181 -3.40 -12.15 -29.16
CA GLU A 181 -4.51 -13.11 -29.06
C GLU A 181 -5.21 -13.09 -27.70
N ALA A 182 -4.47 -12.90 -26.61
CA ALA A 182 -5.04 -13.06 -25.27
C ALA A 182 -4.37 -12.15 -24.22
N ILE A 183 -5.15 -11.77 -23.22
CA ILE A 183 -4.65 -11.16 -21.98
C ILE A 183 -3.96 -12.26 -21.17
N THR A 184 -2.80 -11.96 -20.60
CA THR A 184 -2.03 -12.90 -19.77
C THR A 184 -1.88 -12.43 -18.33
N MET A 185 -1.92 -11.11 -18.09
CA MET A 185 -1.75 -10.56 -16.75
C MET A 185 -2.58 -9.28 -16.59
N VAL A 186 -3.19 -9.13 -15.41
CA VAL A 186 -3.83 -7.89 -14.95
C VAL A 186 -3.32 -7.59 -13.55
N GLU A 187 -3.03 -6.33 -13.28
CA GLU A 187 -2.68 -5.81 -11.97
C GLU A 187 -3.28 -4.41 -11.81
N GLY A 188 -4.10 -4.17 -10.78
CA GLY A 188 -4.57 -2.82 -10.53
C GLY A 188 -5.69 -2.70 -9.52
N GLY A 189 -6.42 -1.60 -9.63
CA GLY A 189 -7.52 -1.28 -8.74
C GLY A 189 -8.39 -0.14 -9.24
N ALA A 190 -9.40 0.17 -8.45
CA ALA A 190 -10.42 1.14 -8.78
C ALA A 190 -11.06 1.73 -7.51
N LEU A 191 -11.80 2.82 -7.68
CA LEU A 191 -12.58 3.47 -6.61
C LEU A 191 -14.00 2.92 -6.59
N GLU A 192 -14.15 1.63 -6.24
CA GLU A 192 -15.43 0.90 -6.16
C GLU A 192 -16.26 0.97 -7.46
N VAL A 193 -15.70 0.45 -8.55
CA VAL A 193 -16.40 0.37 -9.84
C VAL A 193 -17.02 -1.02 -10.06
N PRO A 194 -18.15 -1.14 -10.77
CA PRO A 194 -18.77 -2.43 -11.01
C PRO A 194 -17.95 -3.32 -11.94
N GLU A 195 -18.14 -4.64 -11.86
CA GLU A 195 -17.39 -5.62 -12.66
C GLU A 195 -17.51 -5.40 -14.18
N SER A 196 -18.62 -4.81 -14.65
CA SER A 196 -18.81 -4.47 -16.07
C SER A 196 -17.82 -3.42 -16.57
N GLU A 197 -17.51 -2.41 -15.76
CA GLU A 197 -16.54 -1.37 -16.13
C GLU A 197 -15.12 -1.94 -16.14
N ILE A 198 -14.81 -2.84 -15.20
CA ILE A 198 -13.54 -3.58 -15.23
C ILE A 198 -13.41 -4.39 -16.52
N LEU A 199 -14.47 -5.07 -16.95
CA LEU A 199 -14.46 -5.83 -18.20
C LEU A 199 -14.20 -4.93 -19.41
N GLU A 200 -14.88 -3.79 -19.50
CA GLU A 200 -14.67 -2.81 -20.58
C GLU A 200 -13.23 -2.28 -20.59
N ALA A 201 -12.65 -2.02 -19.41
CA ALA A 201 -11.25 -1.62 -19.27
C ALA A 201 -10.29 -2.67 -19.88
N LEU A 202 -10.58 -3.97 -19.69
CA LEU A 202 -9.78 -5.06 -20.26
C LEU A 202 -9.91 -5.13 -21.80
N GLU A 203 -11.09 -4.86 -22.34
CA GLU A 203 -11.31 -4.79 -23.80
C GLU A 203 -10.52 -3.63 -24.42
N VAL A 204 -10.60 -2.44 -23.83
CA VAL A 204 -9.83 -1.26 -24.24
C VAL A 204 -8.32 -1.54 -24.16
N ALA A 205 -7.88 -2.19 -23.08
CA ALA A 205 -6.49 -2.57 -22.91
C ALA A 205 -6.01 -3.52 -24.02
N HIS A 206 -6.79 -4.56 -24.32
CA HIS A 206 -6.40 -5.57 -25.31
C HIS A 206 -6.30 -4.98 -26.72
N ALA A 207 -7.15 -4.01 -27.06
CA ALA A 207 -7.03 -3.27 -28.31
C ALA A 207 -5.69 -2.52 -28.41
N GLY A 208 -5.26 -1.83 -27.34
CA GLY A 208 -3.95 -1.16 -27.28
C GLY A 208 -2.78 -2.14 -27.35
N ILE A 209 -2.89 -3.29 -26.67
CA ILE A 209 -1.88 -4.36 -26.69
C ILE A 209 -1.70 -4.91 -28.11
N LYS A 210 -2.79 -5.15 -28.85
CA LYS A 210 -2.74 -5.60 -30.25
C LYS A 210 -1.97 -4.62 -31.14
N GLU A 211 -2.23 -3.32 -30.98
CA GLU A 211 -1.51 -2.27 -31.73
C GLU A 211 -0.01 -2.29 -31.43
N LEU A 212 0.37 -2.43 -30.15
CA LEU A 212 1.76 -2.49 -29.73
C LEU A 212 2.46 -3.79 -30.14
N CYS A 213 1.77 -4.94 -30.15
CA CYS A 213 2.33 -6.19 -30.67
C CYS A 213 2.63 -6.07 -32.17
N ALA A 214 1.69 -5.54 -32.96
CA ALA A 214 1.90 -5.28 -34.38
C ALA A 214 3.06 -4.31 -34.65
N PHE A 215 3.25 -3.30 -33.78
CA PHE A 215 4.40 -2.40 -33.88
C PHE A 215 5.75 -3.11 -33.63
N GLN A 216 5.80 -4.03 -32.68
CA GLN A 216 6.98 -4.85 -32.44
C GLN A 216 7.28 -5.78 -33.61
N ASP A 217 6.26 -6.45 -34.14
CA ASP A 217 6.43 -7.40 -35.25
C ASP A 217 7.01 -6.72 -36.50
N GLU A 218 6.58 -5.49 -36.80
CA GLU A 218 7.16 -4.68 -37.88
C GLU A 218 8.65 -4.40 -37.68
N LEU A 219 9.06 -4.06 -36.44
CA LEU A 219 10.48 -3.85 -36.12
C LEU A 219 11.30 -5.14 -36.14
N LEU A 220 10.69 -6.26 -35.78
CA LEU A 220 11.35 -7.56 -35.69
C LEU A 220 11.55 -8.23 -37.06
N GLU A 221 10.87 -7.76 -38.10
CA GLU A 221 11.01 -8.27 -39.46
C GLU A 221 12.47 -8.16 -39.94
N GLY A 222 13.12 -9.30 -40.19
CA GLY A 222 14.53 -9.38 -40.59
C GLY A 222 15.54 -9.14 -39.47
N HIS A 223 15.08 -8.98 -38.21
CA HIS A 223 15.93 -8.70 -37.05
C HIS A 223 15.95 -9.81 -35.99
N ARG A 224 15.09 -10.83 -36.14
CA ARG A 224 15.16 -12.06 -35.35
C ARG A 224 16.40 -12.88 -35.73
N VAL A 225 17.01 -13.50 -34.73
CA VAL A 225 18.10 -14.47 -34.94
C VAL A 225 17.55 -15.89 -34.77
N PRO A 226 18.22 -16.92 -35.32
CA PRO A 226 17.82 -18.30 -35.07
C PRO A 226 17.83 -18.65 -33.58
N ASP A 227 16.83 -19.42 -33.16
CA ASP A 227 16.76 -19.98 -31.81
C ASP A 227 18.02 -20.80 -31.52
N MET A 228 18.51 -20.72 -30.28
CA MET A 228 19.61 -21.53 -29.80
C MET A 228 19.18 -23.00 -29.73
N GLU A 229 20.13 -23.89 -30.00
CA GLU A 229 19.95 -25.30 -29.65
C GLU A 229 19.84 -25.42 -28.12
N TRP A 230 18.83 -26.14 -27.66
CA TRP A 230 18.63 -26.45 -26.26
C TRP A 230 18.04 -27.86 -26.16
N THR A 231 18.26 -28.49 -25.01
CA THR A 231 17.74 -29.82 -24.73
C THR A 231 16.70 -29.71 -23.65
N SER A 232 15.51 -30.25 -23.90
CA SER A 232 14.50 -30.36 -22.85
C SER A 232 15.00 -31.26 -21.74
N THR A 233 14.69 -30.88 -20.51
CA THR A 233 15.01 -31.66 -19.31
C THR A 233 13.87 -32.60 -18.91
N ALA A 234 12.99 -32.93 -19.86
CA ALA A 234 11.85 -33.82 -19.63
C ALA A 234 12.29 -35.25 -19.28
N PRO A 235 11.56 -35.94 -18.38
CA PRO A 235 11.79 -37.35 -18.06
C PRO A 235 11.69 -38.29 -19.27
N ASP A 236 12.37 -39.44 -19.19
CA ASP A 236 12.31 -40.51 -20.19
C ASP A 236 10.89 -41.09 -20.32
N ALA A 237 10.49 -41.44 -21.55
CA ALA A 237 9.13 -41.89 -21.85
C ALA A 237 8.81 -43.28 -21.29
N ASP A 238 9.77 -44.20 -21.27
CA ASP A 238 9.59 -45.55 -20.74
C ASP A 238 9.49 -45.51 -19.22
N LEU A 239 10.32 -44.65 -18.59
CA LEU A 239 10.21 -44.38 -17.14
C LEU A 239 8.84 -43.79 -16.79
N LYS A 240 8.33 -42.87 -17.61
CA LYS A 240 7.01 -42.27 -17.42
C LYS A 240 5.90 -43.32 -17.44
N GLU A 241 5.85 -44.19 -18.44
CA GLU A 241 4.82 -45.23 -18.55
C GLU A 241 4.84 -46.20 -17.35
N LYS A 242 6.04 -46.60 -16.91
CA LYS A 242 6.20 -47.43 -15.70
C LYS A 242 5.63 -46.75 -14.45
N VAL A 243 6.03 -45.51 -14.18
CA VAL A 243 5.59 -44.76 -13.01
C VAL A 243 4.07 -44.55 -13.03
N GLU A 244 3.50 -44.22 -14.19
CA GLU A 244 2.06 -44.07 -14.38
C GLU A 244 1.29 -45.33 -14.00
N GLY A 245 1.74 -46.50 -14.47
CA GLY A 245 1.11 -47.78 -14.15
C GLY A 245 1.12 -48.14 -12.66
N MET A 246 2.14 -47.72 -11.92
CA MET A 246 2.30 -48.03 -10.49
C MET A 246 1.62 -47.02 -9.56
N ALA A 247 1.60 -45.75 -9.94
CA ALA A 247 1.26 -44.66 -9.04
C ALA A 247 -0.14 -44.08 -9.25
N ALA A 248 -0.74 -44.18 -10.44
CA ALA A 248 -1.96 -43.44 -10.78
C ALA A 248 -3.11 -43.63 -9.77
N ALA A 249 -3.38 -44.88 -9.37
CA ALA A 249 -4.43 -45.17 -8.38
C ALA A 249 -4.10 -44.59 -6.99
N LYS A 250 -2.83 -44.72 -6.55
CA LYS A 250 -2.38 -44.22 -5.25
C LYS A 250 -2.40 -42.68 -5.18
N VAL A 251 -2.03 -42.02 -6.29
CA VAL A 251 -2.13 -40.56 -6.42
C VAL A 251 -3.59 -40.11 -6.35
N ALA A 252 -4.50 -40.81 -7.03
CA ALA A 252 -5.94 -40.50 -6.96
C ALA A 252 -6.50 -40.66 -5.54
N GLU A 253 -6.08 -41.68 -4.79
CA GLU A 253 -6.47 -41.84 -3.38
C GLU A 253 -5.92 -40.71 -2.50
N ALA A 254 -4.63 -40.38 -2.65
CA ALA A 254 -3.98 -39.30 -1.91
C ALA A 254 -4.62 -37.93 -2.18
N LEU A 255 -4.98 -37.64 -3.44
CA LEU A 255 -5.59 -36.38 -3.86
C LEU A 255 -6.96 -36.13 -3.20
N ASN A 256 -7.68 -37.17 -2.82
CA ASN A 256 -8.99 -37.07 -2.17
C ASN A 256 -8.91 -36.87 -0.64
N LEU A 257 -7.70 -36.77 -0.09
CA LEU A 257 -7.52 -36.31 1.29
C LEU A 257 -7.69 -34.80 1.34
N GLY A 258 -8.70 -34.34 2.08
CA GLY A 258 -9.05 -32.91 2.14
C GLY A 258 -7.98 -32.06 2.83
N ASP A 259 -7.41 -32.55 3.94
CA ASP A 259 -6.36 -31.84 4.67
C ASP A 259 -5.06 -31.76 3.87
N LYS A 260 -4.46 -30.57 3.83
CA LYS A 260 -3.21 -30.32 3.09
C LYS A 260 -2.04 -31.16 3.59
N GLN A 261 -1.85 -31.28 4.90
CA GLN A 261 -0.70 -32.00 5.46
C GLN A 261 -0.85 -33.49 5.24
N GLU A 262 -2.04 -34.05 5.47
CA GLU A 262 -2.32 -35.47 5.19
C GLU A 262 -2.11 -35.80 3.71
N ARG A 263 -2.61 -34.95 2.80
CA ARG A 263 -2.38 -35.12 1.35
C ARG A 263 -0.90 -35.07 0.99
N ASN A 264 -0.15 -34.10 1.52
CA ASN A 264 1.29 -33.99 1.26
C ASN A 264 2.07 -35.21 1.78
N GLN A 265 1.70 -35.74 2.97
CA GLN A 265 2.31 -36.94 3.53
C GLN A 265 1.99 -38.18 2.69
N ALA A 266 0.75 -38.31 2.23
CA ALA A 266 0.35 -39.40 1.35
C ALA A 266 1.10 -39.35 0.00
N MET A 267 1.21 -38.17 -0.62
CA MET A 267 1.98 -38.00 -1.86
C MET A 267 3.48 -38.28 -1.67
N ALA A 268 4.06 -37.90 -0.52
CA ALA A 268 5.44 -38.25 -0.18
C ALA A 268 5.62 -39.76 -0.03
N ALA A 269 4.70 -40.45 0.65
CA ALA A 269 4.71 -41.91 0.80
C ALA A 269 4.58 -42.62 -0.57
N VAL A 270 3.72 -42.12 -1.47
CA VAL A 270 3.63 -42.63 -2.84
C VAL A 270 4.95 -42.46 -3.58
N THR A 271 5.61 -41.31 -3.42
CA THR A 271 6.91 -41.06 -4.05
C THR A 271 7.99 -42.02 -3.53
N GLU A 272 8.08 -42.20 -2.21
CA GLU A 272 9.04 -43.11 -1.59
C GLU A 272 8.82 -44.56 -2.03
N ASP A 273 7.57 -45.02 -2.06
CA ASP A 273 7.20 -46.38 -2.48
C ASP A 273 7.52 -46.65 -3.97
N VAL A 274 7.23 -45.70 -4.86
CA VAL A 274 7.54 -45.83 -6.29
C VAL A 274 9.05 -45.85 -6.51
N VAL A 275 9.80 -44.95 -5.86
CA VAL A 275 11.26 -44.92 -5.95
C VAL A 275 11.87 -46.21 -5.41
N ALA A 276 11.41 -46.69 -4.24
CA ALA A 276 11.89 -47.93 -3.65
C ALA A 276 11.64 -49.13 -4.57
N THR A 277 10.41 -49.26 -5.09
CA THR A 277 10.05 -50.39 -5.96
C THR A 277 10.85 -50.39 -7.27
N LEU A 278 11.03 -49.22 -7.91
CA LEU A 278 11.85 -49.12 -9.12
C LEU A 278 13.33 -49.39 -8.83
N THR A 279 13.85 -48.92 -7.69
CA THR A 279 15.24 -49.17 -7.29
C THR A 279 15.49 -50.66 -6.99
N GLU A 280 14.49 -51.38 -6.48
CA GLU A 280 14.56 -52.84 -6.31
C GLU A 280 14.58 -53.60 -7.65
N GLU A 281 13.95 -53.07 -8.70
CA GLU A 281 14.01 -53.63 -10.06
C GLU A 281 15.38 -53.37 -10.73
N ASP A 282 15.89 -52.14 -10.62
CA ASP A 282 17.19 -51.71 -11.14
C ASP A 282 17.77 -50.56 -10.29
N GLU A 283 18.98 -50.76 -9.74
CA GLU A 283 19.67 -49.77 -8.90
C GLU A 283 19.88 -48.42 -9.63
N GLN A 284 19.90 -48.39 -10.97
CA GLN A 284 20.07 -47.17 -11.75
C GLN A 284 18.91 -46.18 -11.57
N TYR A 285 17.71 -46.65 -11.22
CA TYR A 285 16.57 -45.76 -10.97
C TYR A 285 16.73 -44.87 -9.73
N ALA A 286 17.65 -45.19 -8.83
CA ALA A 286 18.00 -44.31 -7.71
C ALA A 286 18.52 -42.94 -8.19
N GLU A 287 19.18 -42.89 -9.35
CA GLU A 287 19.68 -41.64 -9.95
C GLU A 287 18.55 -40.83 -10.61
N HIS A 288 17.40 -41.46 -10.90
CA HIS A 288 16.22 -40.88 -11.54
C HIS A 288 15.14 -40.41 -10.56
N ALA A 289 15.42 -40.37 -9.24
CA ALA A 289 14.43 -39.98 -8.23
C ALA A 289 13.78 -38.60 -8.50
N LYS A 290 14.51 -37.66 -9.10
CA LYS A 290 13.97 -36.35 -9.51
C LYS A 290 12.97 -36.47 -10.66
N ASP A 291 13.32 -37.26 -11.68
CA ASP A 291 12.48 -37.49 -12.86
C ASP A 291 11.18 -38.21 -12.44
N ILE A 292 11.27 -39.18 -11.52
CA ILE A 292 10.11 -39.85 -10.91
C ILE A 292 9.20 -38.83 -10.22
N GLY A 293 9.78 -37.94 -9.41
CA GLY A 293 9.02 -36.86 -8.75
C GLY A 293 8.33 -35.92 -9.74
N GLU A 294 8.98 -35.57 -10.85
CA GLU A 294 8.38 -34.78 -11.93
C GLU A 294 7.22 -35.51 -12.62
N ILE A 295 7.36 -36.82 -12.89
CA ILE A 295 6.30 -37.64 -13.47
C ILE A 295 5.10 -37.74 -12.51
N LEU A 296 5.33 -38.01 -11.22
CA LEU A 296 4.28 -38.08 -10.21
C LEU A 296 3.50 -36.77 -10.11
N ARG A 297 4.18 -35.62 -10.22
CA ARG A 297 3.54 -34.31 -10.28
C ARG A 297 2.69 -34.13 -11.55
N GLY A 298 3.12 -34.70 -12.68
CA GLY A 298 2.33 -34.75 -13.91
C GLY A 298 1.07 -35.59 -13.79
N ILE A 299 1.15 -36.73 -13.10
CA ILE A 299 0.00 -37.59 -12.77
C ILE A 299 -0.95 -36.85 -11.85
N GLU A 300 -0.44 -36.19 -10.81
CA GLU A 300 -1.21 -35.37 -9.88
C GLU A 300 -1.98 -34.27 -10.62
N LYS A 301 -1.30 -33.53 -11.51
CA LYS A 301 -1.90 -32.53 -12.39
C LYS A 301 -3.05 -33.10 -13.20
N THR A 302 -2.80 -34.18 -13.93
CA THR A 302 -3.79 -34.77 -14.84
C THR A 302 -5.01 -35.31 -14.07
N THR A 303 -4.76 -35.99 -12.96
CA THR A 303 -5.80 -36.60 -12.11
C THR A 303 -6.71 -35.54 -11.50
N MET A 304 -6.14 -34.48 -10.90
CA MET A 304 -6.92 -33.39 -10.31
C MET A 304 -7.77 -32.68 -11.36
N ARG A 305 -7.19 -32.37 -12.53
CA ARG A 305 -7.89 -31.64 -13.60
C ARG A 305 -9.05 -32.44 -14.17
N ARG A 306 -8.85 -33.74 -14.44
CA ARG A 306 -9.92 -34.63 -14.91
C ARG A 306 -11.01 -34.81 -13.87
N GLN A 307 -10.67 -34.96 -12.60
CA GLN A 307 -11.68 -35.03 -11.53
C GLN A 307 -12.58 -33.78 -11.50
N ILE A 308 -12.00 -32.59 -11.63
CA ILE A 308 -12.75 -31.33 -11.63
C ILE A 308 -13.61 -31.20 -12.89
N LEU A 309 -13.09 -31.51 -14.07
CA LEU A 309 -13.82 -31.38 -15.33
C LEU A 309 -14.94 -32.43 -15.47
N ASP A 310 -14.66 -33.69 -15.11
CA ASP A 310 -15.57 -34.80 -15.35
C ASP A 310 -16.67 -34.89 -14.26
N LYS A 311 -16.33 -34.58 -13.00
CA LYS A 311 -17.22 -34.77 -11.85
C LYS A 311 -17.69 -33.46 -11.22
N GLY A 312 -17.00 -32.35 -11.45
CA GLY A 312 -17.26 -31.09 -10.75
C GLY A 312 -16.87 -31.12 -9.26
N GLU A 313 -16.07 -32.10 -8.85
CA GLU A 313 -15.63 -32.32 -7.48
C GLU A 313 -14.17 -31.90 -7.31
N ARG A 314 -13.86 -31.19 -6.21
CA ARG A 314 -12.51 -30.71 -5.91
C ARG A 314 -11.79 -31.62 -4.92
N ALA A 315 -10.48 -31.40 -4.76
CA ALA A 315 -9.62 -32.23 -3.90
C ALA A 315 -10.07 -32.26 -2.42
N ASP A 316 -10.77 -31.23 -1.94
CA ASP A 316 -11.31 -31.17 -0.58
C ASP A 316 -12.82 -31.49 -0.50
N GLY A 317 -13.40 -32.05 -1.56
CA GLY A 317 -14.79 -32.47 -1.63
C GLY A 317 -15.80 -31.35 -1.94
N ARG A 318 -15.34 -30.10 -2.11
CA ARG A 318 -16.21 -28.98 -2.53
C ARG A 318 -16.63 -29.07 -3.99
N GLY A 319 -17.76 -28.45 -4.30
CA GLY A 319 -18.13 -28.08 -5.66
C GLY A 319 -17.35 -26.86 -6.17
N LEU A 320 -17.56 -26.53 -7.44
CA LEU A 320 -16.81 -25.47 -8.14
C LEU A 320 -17.04 -24.06 -7.57
N GLU A 321 -18.24 -23.79 -7.04
CA GLU A 321 -18.63 -22.45 -6.55
C GLU A 321 -18.51 -22.30 -5.02
N ASP A 322 -18.22 -23.39 -4.31
CA ASP A 322 -18.24 -23.41 -2.84
C ASP A 322 -17.02 -22.71 -2.23
N ILE A 323 -17.28 -21.88 -1.21
CA ILE A 323 -16.25 -21.22 -0.40
C ILE A 323 -15.93 -22.11 0.81
N ARG A 324 -14.66 -22.14 1.23
CA ARG A 324 -14.28 -22.81 2.48
C ARG A 324 -14.94 -22.14 3.67
N GLN A 325 -15.04 -22.89 4.78
CA GLN A 325 -15.50 -22.35 6.05
C GLN A 325 -14.69 -21.12 6.46
N ILE A 326 -15.38 -20.06 6.89
CA ILE A 326 -14.77 -18.82 7.37
C ILE A 326 -15.06 -18.66 8.87
N THR A 327 -14.04 -18.26 9.61
CA THR A 327 -14.15 -17.74 10.97
C THR A 327 -13.40 -16.42 11.05
N SER A 328 -13.87 -15.52 11.92
CA SER A 328 -13.27 -14.20 12.08
C SER A 328 -13.41 -13.75 13.52
N GLU A 329 -12.36 -13.13 14.04
CA GLU A 329 -12.29 -12.55 15.38
C GLU A 329 -11.69 -11.14 15.29
N VAL A 330 -12.11 -10.24 16.16
CA VAL A 330 -11.57 -8.87 16.29
C VAL A 330 -11.11 -8.61 17.73
N GLY A 331 -10.22 -7.66 17.95
CA GLY A 331 -9.69 -7.36 19.29
C GLY A 331 -8.84 -8.49 19.88
N VAL A 332 -8.22 -9.30 19.03
CA VAL A 332 -7.45 -10.51 19.39
C VAL A 332 -6.21 -10.17 20.23
N LEU A 333 -5.60 -9.01 19.99
CA LEU A 333 -4.40 -8.56 20.69
C LEU A 333 -4.71 -7.42 21.66
N PRO A 334 -4.33 -7.51 22.95
CA PRO A 334 -4.80 -6.59 23.99
C PRO A 334 -4.18 -5.18 23.95
N ARG A 335 -3.10 -4.98 23.19
CA ARG A 335 -2.30 -3.73 23.20
C ARG A 335 -2.27 -3.00 21.86
N THR A 336 -2.78 -3.62 20.82
CA THR A 336 -2.79 -3.03 19.47
C THR A 336 -3.93 -2.03 19.34
N HIS A 337 -3.87 -1.14 18.34
CA HIS A 337 -4.95 -0.19 18.14
C HIS A 337 -6.17 -0.87 17.52
N GLY A 338 -5.96 -1.81 16.59
CA GLY A 338 -6.96 -2.78 16.18
C GLY A 338 -6.30 -4.07 15.74
N SER A 339 -7.02 -5.17 15.85
CA SER A 339 -6.52 -6.48 15.44
C SER A 339 -7.65 -7.39 14.98
N SER A 340 -7.34 -8.27 14.05
CA SER A 340 -8.27 -9.32 13.63
C SER A 340 -7.53 -10.62 13.32
N LEU A 341 -8.21 -11.74 13.52
CA LEU A 341 -7.79 -13.04 13.06
C LEU A 341 -8.83 -13.54 12.06
N PHE A 342 -8.48 -13.52 10.78
CA PHE A 342 -9.35 -14.00 9.71
C PHE A 342 -8.86 -15.37 9.24
N THR A 343 -9.73 -16.38 9.26
CA THR A 343 -9.41 -17.74 8.82
C THR A 343 -10.43 -18.21 7.79
N ARG A 344 -9.96 -18.64 6.62
CA ARG A 344 -10.77 -19.25 5.56
C ARG A 344 -10.15 -20.60 5.18
N GLY A 345 -10.79 -21.69 5.62
CA GLY A 345 -10.21 -23.03 5.59
C GLY A 345 -8.83 -23.05 6.25
N GLN A 346 -7.82 -23.58 5.56
CA GLN A 346 -6.42 -23.61 6.03
C GLN A 346 -5.61 -22.38 5.54
N THR A 347 -6.24 -21.22 5.48
CA THR A 347 -5.57 -19.93 5.22
C THR A 347 -5.97 -18.95 6.31
N GLN A 348 -4.98 -18.50 7.09
CA GLN A 348 -5.19 -17.66 8.27
C GLN A 348 -4.27 -16.45 8.24
N ALA A 349 -4.85 -15.27 8.46
CA ALA A 349 -4.14 -14.00 8.53
C ALA A 349 -4.45 -13.30 9.87
N LEU A 350 -3.39 -12.94 10.60
CA LEU A 350 -3.46 -12.03 11.74
C LEU A 350 -3.15 -10.62 11.23
N ALA A 351 -4.16 -9.76 11.14
CA ALA A 351 -4.00 -8.38 10.71
C ALA A 351 -4.01 -7.44 11.93
N VAL A 352 -3.07 -6.51 11.97
CA VAL A 352 -2.89 -5.58 13.09
C VAL A 352 -2.76 -4.16 12.57
N VAL A 353 -3.58 -3.26 13.11
CA VAL A 353 -3.57 -1.83 12.81
C VAL A 353 -2.81 -1.08 13.90
N THR A 354 -1.93 -0.19 13.46
CA THR A 354 -1.26 0.83 14.27
C THR A 354 -1.54 2.20 13.68
N LEU A 355 -1.89 3.14 14.56
CA LEU A 355 -2.18 4.54 14.22
C LEU A 355 -1.05 5.39 14.76
N GLY A 356 -0.52 6.26 13.91
CA GLY A 356 0.60 7.15 14.19
C GLY A 356 0.31 8.59 13.78
N THR A 357 1.34 9.41 13.91
CA THR A 357 1.32 10.84 13.56
C THR A 357 2.01 11.09 12.22
N SER A 358 2.07 12.34 11.76
CA SER A 358 2.84 12.74 10.57
C SER A 358 4.32 12.34 10.61
N ARG A 359 4.90 12.16 11.81
CA ARG A 359 6.28 11.69 11.99
C ARG A 359 6.49 10.23 11.58
N ASP A 360 5.42 9.45 11.57
CA ASP A 360 5.44 8.03 11.22
C ASP A 360 5.22 7.79 9.72
N GLU A 361 4.98 8.85 8.94
CA GLU A 361 4.81 8.77 7.49
C GLU A 361 6.07 8.25 6.81
N GLN A 362 5.87 7.39 5.82
CA GLN A 362 6.96 6.85 5.03
C GLN A 362 7.36 7.85 3.94
N ARG A 363 8.62 8.32 3.96
CA ARG A 363 9.19 9.10 2.87
C ARG A 363 9.54 8.21 1.68
N ILE A 364 9.06 8.58 0.50
CA ILE A 364 9.30 7.89 -0.76
C ILE A 364 10.13 8.81 -1.66
N ASP A 365 11.34 8.34 -1.98
CA ASP A 365 12.22 8.97 -2.97
C ASP A 365 12.04 8.23 -4.31
N SER A 366 11.19 8.78 -5.19
CA SER A 366 10.91 8.23 -6.53
C SER A 366 11.53 9.10 -7.63
N ILE A 367 11.70 8.53 -8.83
CA ILE A 367 12.01 9.29 -10.06
C ILE A 367 10.76 9.88 -10.71
N ASP A 368 9.57 9.41 -10.33
CA ASP A 368 8.28 9.86 -10.89
C ASP A 368 7.97 11.31 -10.47
N THR A 369 8.51 11.72 -9.33
CA THR A 369 8.34 13.05 -8.76
C THR A 369 9.70 13.71 -8.51
N ARG A 370 9.78 15.02 -8.73
CA ARG A 370 11.01 15.79 -8.41
C ARG A 370 11.25 15.84 -6.91
N GLU A 371 10.17 15.99 -6.16
CA GLU A 371 10.17 16.11 -4.71
C GLU A 371 9.98 14.72 -4.08
N GLU A 372 10.46 14.57 -2.86
CA GLU A 372 10.12 13.41 -2.05
C GLU A 372 8.65 13.51 -1.66
N VAL A 373 7.92 12.41 -1.80
CA VAL A 373 6.51 12.33 -1.38
C VAL A 373 6.42 11.52 -0.08
N THR A 374 5.37 11.76 0.70
CA THR A 374 5.10 10.95 1.90
C THR A 374 3.92 10.03 1.67
N LYS A 375 3.95 8.89 2.35
CA LYS A 375 2.92 7.86 2.32
C LYS A 375 2.43 7.65 3.75
N SER A 376 1.18 8.03 4.00
CA SER A 376 0.53 7.94 5.32
C SER A 376 -0.18 6.61 5.56
N PHE A 377 -0.44 5.83 4.51
CA PHE A 377 -1.00 4.48 4.62
C PHE A 377 0.02 3.44 4.17
N MET A 378 0.28 2.44 5.00
CA MET A 378 1.21 1.36 4.68
C MET A 378 0.59 0.01 5.03
N LEU A 379 0.64 -0.96 4.11
CA LEU A 379 0.30 -2.34 4.40
C LEU A 379 1.52 -3.25 4.18
N HIS A 380 2.00 -3.83 5.28
CA HIS A 380 3.09 -4.80 5.25
C HIS A 380 2.54 -6.22 5.39
N TYR A 381 2.91 -7.08 4.44
CA TYR A 381 2.53 -8.47 4.40
C TYR A 381 3.75 -9.34 4.69
N ASN A 382 3.62 -10.29 5.61
CA ASN A 382 4.67 -11.23 5.96
C ASN A 382 4.21 -12.67 5.77
N PHE A 383 5.07 -13.49 5.17
CA PHE A 383 4.81 -14.89 4.88
C PHE A 383 5.87 -15.80 5.55
N PRO A 384 5.75 -16.04 6.85
CA PRO A 384 6.72 -16.84 7.58
C PRO A 384 6.70 -18.31 7.10
N PRO A 385 7.85 -19.00 7.06
CA PRO A 385 7.93 -20.39 6.57
C PRO A 385 7.01 -21.39 7.28
N PHE A 386 6.73 -21.18 8.58
CA PHE A 386 5.85 -22.06 9.33
C PHE A 386 4.40 -22.04 8.80
N SER A 387 3.98 -20.98 8.10
CA SER A 387 2.63 -20.87 7.54
C SER A 387 2.31 -21.91 6.47
N VAL A 388 3.35 -22.52 5.90
CA VAL A 388 3.26 -23.64 4.96
C VAL A 388 3.83 -24.94 5.51
N GLY A 389 4.18 -24.97 6.80
CA GLY A 389 4.76 -26.13 7.48
C GLY A 389 6.24 -26.38 7.17
N GLU A 390 6.98 -25.36 6.70
CA GLU A 390 8.38 -25.50 6.32
C GLU A 390 9.35 -24.85 7.34
N ALA A 391 10.52 -25.46 7.52
CA ALA A 391 11.62 -24.87 8.27
C ALA A 391 12.63 -24.20 7.31
N LYS A 392 12.62 -22.87 7.21
CA LYS A 392 13.56 -22.08 6.39
C LYS A 392 14.10 -20.88 7.18
N PRO A 393 15.34 -20.40 6.91
CA PRO A 393 15.86 -19.22 7.56
C PRO A 393 15.02 -17.97 7.24
N PHE A 394 14.76 -17.14 8.26
CA PHE A 394 14.19 -15.81 8.04
C PHE A 394 15.19 -14.93 7.30
N ARG A 395 14.81 -14.53 6.08
CA ARG A 395 15.54 -13.55 5.26
C ARG A 395 14.76 -12.24 5.25
N GLY A 396 15.25 -11.26 4.50
CA GLY A 396 14.46 -10.04 4.23
C GLY A 396 13.20 -10.37 3.42
N THR A 397 12.28 -9.41 3.39
CA THR A 397 11.01 -9.48 2.66
C THR A 397 11.24 -9.88 1.20
N SER A 398 10.58 -10.94 0.77
CA SER A 398 10.65 -11.46 -0.59
C SER A 398 9.87 -10.59 -1.57
N ARG A 399 10.18 -10.72 -2.87
CA ARG A 399 9.41 -10.05 -3.94
C ARG A 399 7.92 -10.44 -3.89
N ARG A 400 7.58 -11.67 -3.49
CA ARG A 400 6.18 -12.13 -3.38
C ARG A 400 5.45 -11.45 -2.23
N GLU A 401 6.09 -11.31 -1.08
CA GLU A 401 5.51 -10.61 0.07
C GLU A 401 5.22 -9.14 -0.26
N VAL A 402 6.15 -8.45 -0.92
CA VAL A 402 5.92 -7.07 -1.40
C VAL A 402 4.74 -7.01 -2.37
N GLY A 403 4.67 -7.93 -3.34
CA GLY A 403 3.55 -7.97 -4.30
C GLY A 403 2.20 -8.26 -3.67
N HIS A 404 2.12 -9.21 -2.73
CA HIS A 404 0.87 -9.50 -2.01
C HIS A 404 0.45 -8.36 -1.08
N GLY A 405 1.42 -7.70 -0.43
CA GLY A 405 1.19 -6.51 0.38
C GLY A 405 0.61 -5.38 -0.46
N ASN A 406 1.24 -5.07 -1.61
CA ASN A 406 0.75 -4.01 -2.50
C ASN A 406 -0.66 -4.31 -3.04
N LEU A 407 -0.95 -5.56 -3.42
CA LEU A 407 -2.29 -5.96 -3.83
C LEU A 407 -3.34 -5.68 -2.75
N ALA A 408 -3.05 -6.07 -1.50
CA ALA A 408 -3.96 -5.83 -0.40
C ALA A 408 -4.05 -4.34 -0.02
N GLU A 409 -2.95 -3.60 -0.13
CA GLU A 409 -2.91 -2.16 0.10
C GLU A 409 -3.82 -1.42 -0.89
N ARG A 410 -3.69 -1.72 -2.19
CA ARG A 410 -4.54 -1.18 -3.26
C ARG A 410 -6.02 -1.49 -3.04
N ALA A 411 -6.35 -2.64 -2.45
CA ALA A 411 -7.74 -3.01 -2.16
C ALA A 411 -8.38 -2.18 -1.03
N ILE A 412 -7.56 -1.67 -0.10
CA ILE A 412 -8.01 -0.97 1.11
C ILE A 412 -7.91 0.54 0.95
N GLN A 413 -6.87 1.04 0.26
CA GLN A 413 -6.60 2.47 0.12
C GLN A 413 -7.81 3.30 -0.37
N PRO A 414 -8.60 2.87 -1.38
CA PRO A 414 -9.79 3.61 -1.83
C PRO A 414 -10.88 3.82 -0.77
N LEU A 415 -10.85 3.03 0.29
CA LEU A 415 -11.87 2.98 1.33
C LEU A 415 -11.47 3.77 2.58
N LEU A 416 -10.23 4.24 2.65
CA LEU A 416 -9.77 5.04 3.76
C LEU A 416 -10.40 6.44 3.72
N PRO A 417 -10.68 7.03 4.88
CA PRO A 417 -11.09 8.43 4.97
C PRO A 417 -10.00 9.35 4.40
N ALA A 418 -10.41 10.54 3.96
CA ALA A 418 -9.46 11.58 3.60
C ALA A 418 -8.57 11.92 4.81
N TYR A 419 -7.29 12.23 4.54
CA TYR A 419 -6.33 12.50 5.60
C TYR A 419 -6.72 13.70 6.47
N ASP A 420 -7.38 14.71 5.91
CA ASP A 420 -7.83 15.87 6.70
C ASP A 420 -8.99 15.53 7.65
N ASP A 421 -9.82 14.56 7.28
CA ASP A 421 -10.94 14.07 8.11
C ASP A 421 -10.45 13.08 9.18
N PHE A 422 -9.39 12.32 8.86
CA PHE A 422 -8.78 11.35 9.77
C PHE A 422 -7.25 11.46 9.70
N PRO A 423 -6.64 12.41 10.45
CA PRO A 423 -5.24 12.82 10.29
C PRO A 423 -4.25 11.86 10.95
N TYR A 424 -4.37 10.57 10.62
CA TYR A 424 -3.57 9.50 11.15
C TYR A 424 -2.73 8.86 10.05
N THR A 425 -1.48 8.59 10.39
CA THR A 425 -0.69 7.61 9.66
C THR A 425 -1.19 6.23 10.05
N ILE A 426 -1.56 5.41 9.08
CA ILE A 426 -2.11 4.08 9.27
C ILE A 426 -1.10 3.04 8.79
N ARG A 427 -0.69 2.16 9.70
CA ARG A 427 0.12 0.99 9.36
C ARG A 427 -0.65 -0.28 9.66
N ILE A 428 -0.76 -1.13 8.65
CA ILE A 428 -1.27 -2.49 8.78
C ILE A 428 -0.12 -3.47 8.64
N VAL A 429 -0.07 -4.46 9.53
CA VAL A 429 0.79 -5.64 9.37
C VAL A 429 -0.10 -6.86 9.31
N SER A 430 0.05 -7.66 8.25
CA SER A 430 -0.62 -8.94 8.09
C SER A 430 0.39 -10.06 8.16
N ASP A 431 0.35 -10.83 9.25
CA ASP A 431 1.17 -12.02 9.44
C ASP A 431 0.35 -13.25 9.07
N ILE A 432 0.80 -13.97 8.03
CA ILE A 432 0.15 -15.19 7.59
C ILE A 432 0.56 -16.34 8.52
N LEU A 433 -0.43 -16.94 9.18
CA LEU A 433 -0.23 -18.02 10.14
C LEU A 433 -0.43 -19.40 9.51
N GLU A 434 -1.31 -19.48 8.51
CA GLU A 434 -1.56 -20.67 7.69
C GLU A 434 -1.81 -20.26 6.23
N SER A 435 -1.36 -21.07 5.27
CA SER A 435 -1.61 -20.80 3.85
C SER A 435 -1.85 -22.07 3.03
N ASN A 436 -3.09 -22.26 2.61
CA ASN A 436 -3.52 -23.27 1.65
C ASN A 436 -4.46 -22.68 0.58
N GLY A 437 -4.23 -21.43 0.20
CA GLY A 437 -5.09 -20.66 -0.68
C GLY A 437 -4.85 -19.18 -0.41
N SER A 438 -5.31 -18.32 -1.32
CA SER A 438 -4.91 -16.91 -1.40
C SER A 438 -4.91 -16.15 -0.06
N SER A 439 -3.72 -16.07 0.53
CA SER A 439 -3.43 -15.36 1.79
C SER A 439 -3.40 -13.85 1.60
N SER A 440 -3.21 -13.36 0.38
CA SER A 440 -3.39 -11.94 0.06
C SER A 440 -4.86 -11.53 0.20
N MET A 441 -5.81 -12.37 -0.21
CA MET A 441 -7.24 -12.08 -0.03
C MET A 441 -7.68 -12.23 1.44
N ALA A 442 -7.11 -13.18 2.18
CA ALA A 442 -7.30 -13.24 3.64
C ALA A 442 -6.75 -11.98 4.34
N THR A 443 -5.65 -11.42 3.83
CA THR A 443 -5.09 -10.15 4.31
C THR A 443 -6.05 -8.99 4.07
N VAL A 444 -6.71 -8.90 2.92
CA VAL A 444 -7.73 -7.86 2.67
C VAL A 444 -8.85 -7.95 3.70
N CYS A 445 -9.45 -9.14 3.86
CA CYS A 445 -10.55 -9.34 4.80
C CYS A 445 -10.13 -9.04 6.25
N GLY A 446 -8.97 -9.54 6.68
CA GLY A 446 -8.42 -9.27 8.01
C GLY A 446 -8.13 -7.78 8.21
N SER A 447 -7.54 -7.11 7.23
CA SER A 447 -7.22 -5.68 7.29
C SER A 447 -8.48 -4.83 7.43
N SER A 448 -9.53 -5.16 6.68
CA SER A 448 -10.84 -4.50 6.80
C SER A 448 -11.38 -4.58 8.23
N LEU A 449 -11.43 -5.79 8.81
CA LEU A 449 -11.90 -6.00 10.18
C LEU A 449 -11.01 -5.31 11.21
N ALA A 450 -9.68 -5.34 11.03
CA ALA A 450 -8.74 -4.73 11.96
C ALA A 450 -8.82 -3.19 11.93
N LEU A 451 -9.12 -2.58 10.78
CA LEU A 451 -9.35 -1.14 10.66
C LEU A 451 -10.63 -0.72 11.38
N MET A 452 -11.72 -1.47 11.17
CA MET A 452 -12.98 -1.25 11.85
C MET A 452 -12.84 -1.43 13.37
N ASP A 453 -12.11 -2.46 13.81
CA ASP A 453 -11.77 -2.70 15.22
C ASP A 453 -10.92 -1.58 15.82
N ALA A 454 -10.06 -0.93 15.02
CA ALA A 454 -9.28 0.22 15.44
C ALA A 454 -10.09 1.53 15.54
N GLY A 455 -11.35 1.54 15.09
CA GLY A 455 -12.19 2.72 15.00
C GLY A 455 -11.84 3.63 13.82
N VAL A 456 -11.17 3.11 12.79
CA VAL A 456 -10.92 3.87 11.55
C VAL A 456 -12.23 3.94 10.75
N PRO A 457 -12.72 5.13 10.40
CA PRO A 457 -13.99 5.31 9.70
C PRO A 457 -13.82 5.01 8.19
N ILE A 458 -13.59 3.74 7.85
CA ILE A 458 -13.54 3.30 6.46
C ILE A 458 -14.92 3.39 5.81
N LYS A 459 -14.96 3.64 4.50
CA LYS A 459 -16.21 3.80 3.73
C LYS A 459 -17.13 2.57 3.80
N GLY A 460 -16.54 1.38 3.88
CA GLY A 460 -17.27 0.12 4.05
C GLY A 460 -16.33 -1.08 4.16
N PRO A 461 -16.85 -2.26 4.57
CA PRO A 461 -16.05 -3.47 4.67
C PRO A 461 -15.61 -3.96 3.29
N CYS A 462 -14.37 -4.44 3.20
CA CYS A 462 -13.74 -4.94 1.99
C CYS A 462 -13.40 -6.42 2.13
N ALA A 463 -13.80 -7.22 1.14
CA ALA A 463 -13.48 -8.64 1.09
C ALA A 463 -12.80 -9.01 -0.23
N GLY A 464 -11.98 -10.05 -0.17
CA GLY A 464 -11.29 -10.60 -1.33
C GLY A 464 -11.58 -12.08 -1.56
N VAL A 465 -11.65 -12.47 -2.82
CA VAL A 465 -11.77 -13.88 -3.24
C VAL A 465 -10.72 -14.20 -4.29
N ALA A 466 -10.20 -15.43 -4.25
CA ALA A 466 -9.35 -15.97 -5.29
C ALA A 466 -10.11 -17.03 -6.07
N MET A 467 -10.03 -16.93 -7.37
CA MET A 467 -10.69 -17.73 -8.37
C MET A 467 -9.62 -18.43 -9.19
N GLY A 468 -9.96 -19.57 -9.77
CA GLY A 468 -9.09 -20.25 -10.69
C GLY A 468 -9.83 -20.84 -11.86
N LEU A 469 -9.05 -21.41 -12.77
CA LEU A 469 -9.57 -22.00 -13.99
C LEU A 469 -8.77 -23.22 -14.36
N ILE A 470 -9.47 -24.23 -14.88
CA ILE A 470 -8.89 -25.41 -15.49
C ILE A 470 -9.51 -25.55 -16.88
N GLN A 471 -8.65 -25.74 -17.88
CA GLN A 471 -9.06 -25.93 -19.27
C GLN A 471 -8.31 -27.10 -19.92
N GLU A 472 -9.06 -28.04 -20.49
CA GLU A 472 -8.52 -29.15 -21.29
C GLU A 472 -9.22 -29.19 -22.65
N GLY A 473 -8.54 -28.74 -23.70
CA GLY A 473 -9.18 -28.53 -25.00
C GLY A 473 -10.30 -27.49 -24.90
N ASP A 474 -11.54 -27.90 -25.20
CA ASP A 474 -12.73 -27.06 -25.14
C ASP A 474 -13.47 -27.14 -23.79
N GLU A 475 -13.09 -28.08 -22.90
CA GLU A 475 -13.69 -28.24 -21.58
C GLU A 475 -13.07 -27.25 -20.59
N LEU A 476 -13.92 -26.58 -19.79
CA LEU A 476 -13.49 -25.52 -18.90
C LEU A 476 -14.28 -25.53 -17.59
N ALA A 477 -13.57 -25.34 -16.47
CA ALA A 477 -14.15 -25.17 -15.14
C ALA A 477 -13.56 -23.95 -14.43
N ILE A 478 -14.44 -23.08 -13.91
CA ILE A 478 -14.08 -21.93 -13.07
C ILE A 478 -14.28 -22.31 -11.61
N LEU A 479 -13.22 -22.14 -10.81
CA LEU A 479 -13.16 -22.49 -9.39
C LEU A 479 -13.27 -21.24 -8.52
N THR A 480 -14.07 -21.30 -7.47
CA THR A 480 -14.18 -20.27 -6.43
C THR A 480 -13.38 -20.66 -5.19
N ASP A 481 -12.70 -19.68 -4.59
CA ASP A 481 -11.89 -19.85 -3.37
C ASP A 481 -10.87 -21.00 -3.49
N ILE A 482 -9.92 -20.82 -4.41
CA ILE A 482 -8.95 -21.85 -4.78
C ILE A 482 -8.00 -22.25 -3.66
N LEU A 483 -7.63 -23.52 -3.67
CA LEU A 483 -6.57 -24.13 -2.87
C LEU A 483 -5.20 -23.80 -3.46
N GLY A 484 -4.14 -23.93 -2.64
CA GLY A 484 -2.77 -23.81 -3.14
C GLY A 484 -2.42 -24.84 -4.21
N LEU A 485 -3.01 -26.04 -4.13
CA LEU A 485 -2.88 -27.09 -5.15
C LEU A 485 -3.52 -26.68 -6.48
N GLU A 486 -4.72 -26.12 -6.42
CA GLU A 486 -5.50 -25.70 -7.59
C GLU A 486 -4.88 -24.49 -8.29
N ASP A 487 -4.26 -23.55 -7.56
CA ASP A 487 -3.41 -22.52 -8.16
C ASP A 487 -2.21 -23.17 -8.87
N ALA A 488 -1.46 -24.02 -8.17
CA ALA A 488 -0.23 -24.61 -8.72
C ALA A 488 -0.45 -25.43 -10.00
N LEU A 489 -1.62 -26.07 -10.14
CA LEU A 489 -1.95 -27.00 -11.23
C LEU A 489 -3.05 -26.47 -12.19
N GLY A 490 -3.63 -25.32 -11.88
CA GLY A 490 -4.61 -24.61 -12.71
C GLY A 490 -3.97 -23.66 -13.72
N ASP A 491 -4.80 -23.16 -14.63
CA ASP A 491 -4.42 -22.36 -15.79
C ASP A 491 -4.63 -20.86 -15.58
N MET A 492 -5.40 -20.48 -14.57
CA MET A 492 -5.62 -19.09 -14.17
C MET A 492 -5.62 -18.95 -12.66
N ASP A 493 -5.00 -17.88 -12.15
CA ASP A 493 -5.14 -17.38 -10.79
C ASP A 493 -5.69 -15.95 -10.87
N PHE A 494 -6.94 -15.79 -10.47
CA PHE A 494 -7.68 -14.54 -10.57
C PHE A 494 -8.14 -14.08 -9.18
N LYS A 495 -7.67 -12.92 -8.73
CA LYS A 495 -7.99 -12.33 -7.43
C LYS A 495 -8.78 -11.04 -7.64
N VAL A 496 -9.85 -10.90 -6.89
CA VAL A 496 -10.65 -9.68 -6.88
C VAL A 496 -11.04 -9.34 -5.45
N ALA A 497 -10.90 -8.07 -5.13
CA ALA A 497 -11.28 -7.49 -3.85
C ALA A 497 -12.18 -6.27 -4.08
N GLY A 498 -13.01 -5.98 -3.09
CA GLY A 498 -13.94 -4.88 -3.16
C GLY A 498 -14.98 -4.90 -2.06
N THR A 499 -15.90 -3.95 -2.15
CA THR A 499 -17.04 -3.81 -1.26
C THR A 499 -18.28 -4.39 -1.92
N ARG A 500 -19.45 -4.10 -1.34
CA ARG A 500 -20.75 -4.38 -1.96
C ARG A 500 -21.01 -3.50 -3.18
N ASP A 501 -20.42 -2.30 -3.23
CA ASP A 501 -20.68 -1.31 -4.26
C ASP A 501 -19.81 -1.50 -5.51
N GLY A 502 -18.62 -2.11 -5.36
CA GLY A 502 -17.77 -2.39 -6.51
C GLY A 502 -16.43 -3.01 -6.17
N VAL A 503 -15.62 -3.18 -7.21
CA VAL A 503 -14.24 -3.67 -7.17
C VAL A 503 -13.31 -2.54 -6.74
N THR A 504 -12.42 -2.84 -5.79
CA THR A 504 -11.34 -1.93 -5.38
C THR A 504 -9.98 -2.40 -5.88
N SER A 505 -9.78 -3.72 -6.03
CA SER A 505 -8.54 -4.27 -6.56
C SER A 505 -8.75 -5.55 -7.34
N ILE A 506 -7.91 -5.72 -8.36
CA ILE A 506 -7.94 -6.85 -9.27
C ILE A 506 -6.52 -7.29 -9.62
N GLN A 507 -6.29 -8.60 -9.63
CA GLN A 507 -5.05 -9.20 -10.09
C GLN A 507 -5.38 -10.50 -10.83
N MET A 508 -4.78 -10.71 -11.99
CA MET A 508 -4.98 -11.92 -12.78
C MET A 508 -3.66 -12.41 -13.35
N ASP A 509 -3.43 -13.71 -13.30
CA ASP A 509 -2.37 -14.43 -14.00
C ASP A 509 -2.99 -15.57 -14.81
N ILE A 510 -2.75 -15.57 -16.12
CA ILE A 510 -3.18 -16.63 -17.03
C ILE A 510 -1.92 -17.35 -17.55
N LYS A 511 -1.87 -18.66 -17.36
CA LYS A 511 -0.75 -19.53 -17.72
C LYS A 511 -0.90 -20.17 -19.10
N ILE A 512 -2.09 -20.09 -19.70
CA ILE A 512 -2.41 -20.64 -21.02
C ILE A 512 -2.67 -19.52 -22.03
N GLN A 513 -2.57 -19.86 -23.32
CA GLN A 513 -3.00 -18.95 -24.37
C GLN A 513 -4.50 -19.10 -24.61
N GLY A 514 -5.23 -17.99 -24.75
CA GLY A 514 -6.57 -18.01 -25.35
C GLY A 514 -7.78 -17.91 -24.41
N LEU A 515 -7.67 -17.25 -23.25
CA LEU A 515 -8.88 -16.97 -22.46
C LEU A 515 -9.71 -15.85 -23.11
N THR A 516 -10.99 -16.13 -23.41
CA THR A 516 -11.89 -15.14 -24.01
C THR A 516 -12.45 -14.18 -22.96
N VAL A 517 -12.89 -13.00 -23.42
CA VAL A 517 -13.56 -12.00 -22.58
C VAL A 517 -14.84 -12.55 -21.94
N ASP A 518 -15.57 -13.43 -22.63
CA ASP A 518 -16.78 -14.07 -22.10
C ASP A 518 -16.49 -14.94 -20.86
N VAL A 519 -15.36 -15.66 -20.85
CA VAL A 519 -14.95 -16.46 -19.69
C VAL A 519 -14.60 -15.56 -18.52
N LEU A 520 -13.91 -14.43 -18.77
CA LEU A 520 -13.59 -13.43 -17.75
C LEU A 520 -14.86 -12.83 -17.14
N LYS A 521 -15.88 -12.56 -17.95
CA LYS A 521 -17.18 -12.08 -17.47
C LYS A 521 -17.82 -13.06 -16.48
N VAL A 522 -17.89 -14.34 -16.83
CA VAL A 522 -18.44 -15.37 -15.93
C VAL A 522 -17.60 -15.50 -14.65
N ALA A 523 -16.27 -15.41 -14.76
CA ALA A 523 -15.39 -15.43 -13.60
C ALA A 523 -15.63 -14.24 -12.65
N LEU A 524 -15.78 -13.03 -13.19
CA LEU A 524 -16.09 -11.82 -12.43
C LEU A 524 -17.46 -11.92 -11.74
N GLU A 525 -18.50 -12.40 -12.43
CA GLU A 525 -19.84 -12.58 -11.85
C GLU A 525 -19.83 -13.59 -10.69
N ARG A 526 -19.11 -14.71 -10.82
CA ARG A 526 -18.93 -15.68 -9.73
C ARG A 526 -18.16 -15.09 -8.56
N ALA A 527 -17.10 -14.35 -8.87
CA ALA A 527 -16.28 -13.70 -7.86
C ALA A 527 -17.06 -12.63 -7.09
N HIS A 528 -17.94 -11.88 -7.75
CA HIS A 528 -18.86 -10.94 -7.12
C HIS A 528 -19.75 -11.63 -6.08
N LYS A 529 -20.44 -12.72 -6.47
CA LYS A 529 -21.29 -13.50 -5.54
C LYS A 529 -20.49 -14.02 -4.34
N ALA A 530 -19.29 -14.53 -4.60
CA ALA A 530 -18.43 -15.05 -3.56
C ALA A 530 -17.95 -13.95 -2.60
N ARG A 531 -17.58 -12.78 -3.13
CA ARG A 531 -17.20 -11.61 -2.35
C ARG A 531 -18.33 -11.17 -1.42
N LEU A 532 -19.56 -11.07 -1.92
CA LEU A 532 -20.73 -10.72 -1.11
C LEU A 532 -20.96 -11.75 0.01
N HIS A 533 -20.83 -13.03 -0.28
CA HIS A 533 -20.98 -14.08 0.75
C HIS A 533 -19.94 -13.95 1.86
N ILE A 534 -18.69 -13.63 1.52
CA ILE A 534 -17.62 -13.40 2.50
C ILE A 534 -17.93 -12.16 3.35
N LEU A 535 -18.41 -11.07 2.73
CA LEU A 535 -18.84 -9.87 3.45
C LEU A 535 -19.98 -10.16 4.43
N ASP A 536 -20.99 -10.94 4.03
CA ASP A 536 -22.09 -11.35 4.90
C ASP A 536 -21.61 -12.12 6.15
N LEU A 537 -20.51 -12.88 6.04
CA LEU A 537 -19.89 -13.59 7.16
C LEU A 537 -19.02 -12.67 8.04
N MET A 538 -18.35 -11.69 7.44
CA MET A 538 -17.59 -10.67 8.17
C MET A 538 -18.51 -9.75 8.98
N ASP A 539 -19.63 -9.34 8.40
CA ASP A 539 -20.62 -8.44 9.03
C ASP A 539 -21.24 -9.06 10.30
N GLN A 540 -21.26 -10.39 10.41
CA GLN A 540 -21.71 -11.09 11.63
C GLN A 540 -20.75 -10.89 12.81
N VAL A 541 -19.50 -10.50 12.56
CA VAL A 541 -18.48 -10.25 13.59
C VAL A 541 -18.39 -8.76 13.90
N LEU A 542 -18.27 -7.93 12.86
CA LEU A 542 -18.20 -6.47 13.00
C LEU A 542 -18.72 -5.82 11.71
N SER A 543 -19.95 -5.30 11.76
CA SER A 543 -20.65 -4.70 10.60
C SER A 543 -20.25 -3.25 10.32
N GLU A 544 -19.76 -2.53 11.33
CA GLU A 544 -19.36 -1.13 11.22
C GLU A 544 -18.11 -0.86 12.07
N ALA A 545 -17.37 0.20 11.73
CA ALA A 545 -16.22 0.61 12.52
C ALA A 545 -16.65 0.97 13.95
N ARG A 546 -15.79 0.72 14.93
CA ARG A 546 -16.06 1.15 16.31
C ARG A 546 -16.16 2.68 16.36
N ASP A 547 -17.11 3.19 17.15
CA ASP A 547 -17.30 4.63 17.34
C ASP A 547 -16.06 5.32 17.94
N ASP A 548 -15.33 4.60 18.78
CA ASP A 548 -14.16 5.09 19.50
C ASP A 548 -12.87 4.42 19.05
N LEU A 549 -11.81 5.22 18.90
CA LEU A 549 -10.45 4.71 18.76
C LEU A 549 -10.00 3.97 20.02
N SER A 550 -9.10 3.00 19.85
CA SER A 550 -8.45 2.30 20.96
C SER A 550 -7.87 3.26 22.00
N ALA A 551 -7.96 2.87 23.28
CA ALA A 551 -7.39 3.63 24.39
C ALA A 551 -5.86 3.77 24.32
N TYR A 552 -5.19 2.95 23.51
CA TYR A 552 -3.75 3.04 23.28
C TYR A 552 -3.39 3.87 22.06
N ALA A 553 -4.36 4.18 21.19
CA ALA A 553 -4.13 5.02 20.03
C ALA A 553 -3.90 6.47 20.46
N PRO A 554 -2.99 7.21 19.81
CA PRO A 554 -2.89 8.65 20.05
C PRO A 554 -4.20 9.32 19.65
N ARG A 555 -4.73 10.19 20.50
CA ARG A 555 -5.83 11.09 20.14
C ARG A 555 -5.22 12.36 19.54
N ILE A 556 -5.63 12.71 18.32
CA ILE A 556 -5.17 13.90 17.63
C ILE A 556 -6.24 14.98 17.73
N VAL A 557 -5.87 16.13 18.28
CA VAL A 557 -6.71 17.33 18.35
C VAL A 557 -6.11 18.38 17.44
N SER A 558 -6.91 18.87 16.51
CA SER A 558 -6.53 19.95 15.60
C SER A 558 -7.04 21.29 16.12
N ILE A 559 -6.20 22.30 16.12
CA ILE A 559 -6.58 23.69 16.40
C ILE A 559 -6.08 24.59 15.27
N GLN A 560 -6.93 25.50 14.79
CA GLN A 560 -6.56 26.50 13.81
C GLN A 560 -6.06 27.75 14.53
N ILE A 561 -4.86 28.21 14.18
CA ILE A 561 -4.27 29.45 14.69
C ILE A 561 -4.02 30.44 13.55
N ASN A 562 -3.71 31.69 13.89
CA ASN A 562 -3.23 32.68 12.92
C ASN A 562 -1.81 32.28 12.45
N PRO A 563 -1.56 32.13 11.13
CA PRO A 563 -0.25 31.80 10.58
C PRO A 563 0.89 32.72 11.07
N GLU A 564 0.60 33.99 11.35
CA GLU A 564 1.62 34.94 11.84
C GLU A 564 2.19 34.55 13.22
N LYS A 565 1.44 33.75 14.00
CA LYS A 565 1.82 33.32 15.36
C LYS A 565 2.54 31.96 15.40
N ILE A 566 2.72 31.29 14.26
CA ILE A 566 3.47 30.04 14.18
C ILE A 566 4.88 30.20 14.78
N GLY A 567 5.53 31.34 14.49
CA GLY A 567 6.87 31.64 14.98
C GLY A 567 6.97 31.70 16.52
N GLU A 568 5.90 32.09 17.20
CA GLU A 568 5.84 32.20 18.66
C GLU A 568 5.73 30.82 19.32
N ILE A 569 4.92 29.92 18.75
CA ILE A 569 4.78 28.53 19.23
C ILE A 569 6.06 27.73 18.99
N ILE A 570 6.67 27.84 17.81
CA ILE A 570 7.93 27.16 17.51
C ILE A 570 9.04 27.73 18.41
N GLY A 571 9.10 29.07 18.51
CA GLY A 571 10.12 29.80 19.24
C GLY A 571 11.52 29.68 18.63
N PRO A 572 12.52 30.38 19.19
CA PRO A 572 13.88 30.37 18.64
C PRO A 572 14.48 28.96 18.59
N LYS A 573 14.85 28.50 17.40
CA LYS A 573 15.39 27.15 17.12
C LYS A 573 14.47 26.00 17.58
N GLY A 574 13.15 26.21 17.66
CA GLY A 574 12.21 25.19 18.11
C GLY A 574 12.22 24.95 19.62
N LYS A 575 12.77 25.88 20.42
CA LYS A 575 12.88 25.69 21.88
C LYS A 575 11.51 25.63 22.57
N THR A 576 10.57 26.49 22.17
CA THR A 576 9.25 26.60 22.81
C THR A 576 8.42 25.35 22.54
N ILE A 577 8.28 24.95 21.26
CA ILE A 577 7.55 23.73 20.89
C ILE A 577 8.15 22.46 21.51
N ARG A 578 9.47 22.39 21.73
CA ARG A 578 10.09 21.27 22.46
C ARG A 578 9.74 21.28 23.94
N ALA A 579 9.74 22.45 24.58
CA ALA A 579 9.35 22.57 25.98
C ALA A 579 7.89 22.18 26.20
N ILE A 580 6.97 22.60 25.32
CA ILE A 580 5.55 22.20 25.39
C ILE A 580 5.43 20.68 25.26
N GLN A 581 6.10 20.05 24.28
CA GLN A 581 6.06 18.60 24.10
C GLN A 581 6.67 17.84 25.29
N GLU A 582 7.76 18.33 25.87
CA GLU A 582 8.41 17.72 27.04
C GLU A 582 7.54 17.84 28.31
N GLU A 583 6.88 18.98 28.52
CA GLU A 583 6.04 19.24 29.69
C GLU A 583 4.67 18.55 29.61
N SER A 584 4.06 18.54 28.42
CA SER A 584 2.74 17.91 28.21
C SER A 584 2.82 16.42 27.94
N GLY A 585 3.95 15.93 27.40
CA GLY A 585 4.07 14.58 26.86
C GLY A 585 3.32 14.36 25.53
N ALA A 586 2.73 15.41 24.94
CA ALA A 586 2.10 15.36 23.62
C ALA A 586 3.13 15.58 22.51
N THR A 587 2.81 15.10 21.31
CA THR A 587 3.52 15.46 20.07
C THR A 587 2.76 16.59 19.37
N ILE A 588 3.48 17.63 18.95
CA ILE A 588 2.90 18.79 18.29
C ILE A 588 3.50 18.90 16.90
N ASP A 589 2.63 19.02 15.91
CA ASP A 589 2.95 19.29 14.51
C ASP A 589 2.20 20.54 14.05
N ILE A 590 2.87 21.40 13.28
CA ILE A 590 2.34 22.69 12.85
C ILE A 590 2.64 22.84 11.37
N ASP A 591 1.60 23.07 10.57
CA ASP A 591 1.76 23.37 9.15
C ASP A 591 1.85 24.89 8.87
N ASP A 592 2.22 25.23 7.64
CA ASP A 592 2.37 26.63 7.20
C ASP A 592 1.01 27.37 7.10
N SER A 593 -0.12 26.65 7.16
CA SER A 593 -1.48 27.22 7.16
C SER A 593 -1.94 27.64 8.56
N GLY A 594 -1.17 27.33 9.60
CA GLY A 594 -1.54 27.57 10.98
C GLY A 594 -2.42 26.48 11.59
N LEU A 595 -2.52 25.30 10.96
CA LEU A 595 -3.15 24.15 11.58
C LEU A 595 -2.14 23.47 12.52
N VAL A 596 -2.50 23.39 13.80
CA VAL A 596 -1.69 22.73 14.83
C VAL A 596 -2.35 21.41 15.20
N LYS A 597 -1.65 20.29 14.99
CA LYS A 597 -2.07 18.94 15.34
C LYS A 597 -1.38 18.51 16.64
N ILE A 598 -2.16 18.26 17.68
CA ILE A 598 -1.70 17.84 19.00
C ILE A 598 -2.06 16.37 19.19
N ALA A 599 -1.06 15.49 19.20
CA ALA A 599 -1.24 14.06 19.36
C ALA A 599 -0.81 13.60 20.77
N ALA A 600 -1.71 12.94 21.51
CA ALA A 600 -1.40 12.39 22.83
C ALA A 600 -2.20 11.11 23.11
N VAL A 601 -1.59 10.13 23.78
CA VAL A 601 -2.28 8.89 24.20
C VAL A 601 -3.22 9.15 25.38
N SER A 602 -2.86 10.05 26.30
CA SER A 602 -3.71 10.50 27.40
C SER A 602 -4.45 11.78 27.03
N GLY A 603 -5.76 11.83 27.31
CA GLY A 603 -6.56 13.05 27.15
C GLY A 603 -6.04 14.23 27.99
N GLU A 604 -5.46 13.96 29.17
CA GLU A 604 -4.86 15.01 30.02
C GLU A 604 -3.63 15.65 29.36
N ALA A 605 -2.78 14.83 28.72
CA ALA A 605 -1.60 15.30 28.01
C ALA A 605 -1.98 16.18 26.80
N GLY A 606 -3.00 15.76 26.04
CA GLY A 606 -3.52 16.53 24.92
C GLY A 606 -4.16 17.86 25.36
N ALA A 607 -4.97 17.84 26.43
CA ALA A 607 -5.60 19.04 26.97
C ALA A 607 -4.56 20.04 27.50
N ARG A 608 -3.53 19.56 28.21
CA ARG A 608 -2.43 20.41 28.70
C ARG A 608 -1.65 21.06 27.56
N ALA A 609 -1.29 20.30 26.54
CA ALA A 609 -0.61 20.84 25.36
C ALA A 609 -1.45 21.91 24.66
N ARG A 610 -2.75 21.67 24.52
CA ARG A 610 -3.70 22.63 23.95
C ARG A 610 -3.76 23.92 24.76
N GLU A 611 -3.89 23.83 26.07
CA GLU A 611 -3.92 25.00 26.96
C GLU A 611 -2.64 25.83 26.86
N MET A 612 -1.48 25.17 26.81
CA MET A 612 -0.18 25.85 26.64
C MET A 612 -0.08 26.57 25.30
N ILE A 613 -0.60 25.98 24.21
CA ILE A 613 -0.60 26.62 22.89
C ILE A 613 -1.60 27.77 22.84
N GLU A 614 -2.82 27.57 23.33
CA GLU A 614 -3.83 28.62 23.41
C GLU A 614 -3.33 29.81 24.25
N ALA A 615 -2.60 29.58 25.34
CA ALA A 615 -2.02 30.64 26.16
C ALA A 615 -0.96 31.48 25.43
N ILE A 616 -0.23 30.89 24.47
CA ILE A 616 0.75 31.61 23.62
C ILE A 616 0.02 32.40 22.53
N VAL A 617 -1.00 31.78 21.91
CA VAL A 617 -1.69 32.36 20.75
C VAL A 617 -2.74 33.38 21.17
N LYS A 618 -3.18 33.38 22.42
CA LYS A 618 -4.24 34.28 22.89
C LYS A 618 -3.84 35.74 22.69
N ASP A 619 -4.70 36.48 21.99
CA ASP A 619 -4.50 37.91 21.80
C ASP A 619 -4.76 38.70 23.09
N PRO A 620 -4.02 39.80 23.32
CA PRO A 620 -4.31 40.72 24.41
C PRO A 620 -5.69 41.36 24.21
N GLU A 621 -6.63 41.11 25.12
CA GLU A 621 -7.98 41.68 25.09
C GLU A 621 -7.96 43.09 25.69
N ILE A 622 -8.35 44.08 24.89
CA ILE A 622 -8.49 45.47 25.36
C ILE A 622 -9.58 45.51 26.43
N GLY A 623 -9.25 46.10 27.58
CA GLY A 623 -10.12 46.19 28.75
C GLY A 623 -9.94 45.08 29.77
N ARG A 624 -9.14 44.05 29.50
CA ARG A 624 -8.85 42.98 30.47
C ARG A 624 -7.73 43.39 31.45
N ILE A 625 -7.88 42.98 32.70
CA ILE A 625 -6.84 43.09 33.73
C ILE A 625 -5.92 41.86 33.65
N TYR A 626 -4.62 42.10 33.57
CA TYR A 626 -3.55 41.11 33.55
C TYR A 626 -2.66 41.29 34.77
N GLU A 627 -2.15 40.18 35.32
CA GLU A 627 -1.18 40.19 36.42
C GLU A 627 0.14 39.63 35.91
N GLY A 628 1.24 40.37 36.10
CA GLY A 628 2.52 39.90 35.63
C GLY A 628 3.73 40.69 36.14
N PRO A 629 4.94 40.17 35.91
CA PRO A 629 6.16 40.74 36.45
C PRO A 629 6.63 41.96 35.65
N VAL A 630 7.16 42.94 36.36
CA VAL A 630 7.84 44.11 35.78
C VAL A 630 9.21 43.66 35.25
N LYS A 631 9.35 43.61 33.92
CA LYS A 631 10.61 43.22 33.25
C LYS A 631 11.66 44.31 33.31
N ASN A 632 11.24 45.55 33.14
CA ASN A 632 12.13 46.70 33.12
C ASN A 632 11.41 47.99 33.53
N THR A 633 12.12 48.91 34.14
CA THR A 633 11.62 50.23 34.55
C THR A 633 12.45 51.31 33.87
N THR A 634 11.79 52.32 33.32
CA THR A 634 12.44 53.49 32.70
C THR A 634 11.93 54.77 33.33
N THR A 635 12.52 55.92 32.96
CA THR A 635 12.10 57.24 33.46
C THR A 635 10.69 57.64 33.05
N PHE A 636 10.10 56.98 32.04
CA PHE A 636 8.79 57.31 31.49
C PHE A 636 7.72 56.23 31.71
N GLY A 637 8.07 55.08 32.30
CA GLY A 637 7.12 54.02 32.59
C GLY A 637 7.77 52.69 32.95
N ALA A 638 6.93 51.68 33.15
CA ALA A 638 7.34 50.30 33.42
C ALA A 638 6.88 49.36 32.30
N PHE A 639 7.78 48.47 31.86
CA PHE A 639 7.46 47.38 30.96
C PHE A 639 7.04 46.16 31.77
N ILE A 640 5.79 45.73 31.58
CA ILE A 640 5.17 44.65 32.34
C ILE A 640 4.81 43.56 31.33
N GLU A 641 5.21 42.33 31.64
CA GLU A 641 4.83 41.15 30.85
C GLU A 641 3.40 40.76 31.21
N ILE A 642 2.47 40.88 30.27
CA ILE A 642 1.05 40.56 30.48
C ILE A 642 0.68 39.15 30.05
N MET A 643 1.46 38.59 29.10
CA MET A 643 1.39 37.21 28.61
C MET A 643 2.81 36.78 28.23
N PRO A 644 3.11 35.47 28.18
CA PRO A 644 4.46 34.99 27.87
C PRO A 644 5.04 35.63 26.60
N GLY A 645 6.14 36.38 26.73
CA GLY A 645 6.78 37.06 25.59
C GLY A 645 6.10 38.35 25.10
N THR A 646 4.97 38.75 25.70
CA THR A 646 4.21 39.95 25.33
C THR A 646 4.34 41.02 26.43
N GLU A 647 5.05 42.10 26.11
CA GLU A 647 5.28 43.23 27.02
C GLU A 647 4.43 44.45 26.65
N GLY A 648 3.78 45.04 27.64
CA GLY A 648 3.12 46.34 27.50
C GLY A 648 3.77 47.43 28.34
N LEU A 649 3.63 48.67 27.89
CA LEU A 649 4.16 49.84 28.59
C LEU A 649 3.06 50.44 29.47
N CYS A 650 3.27 50.42 30.78
CA CYS A 650 2.53 51.26 31.71
C CYS A 650 3.26 52.59 31.84
N HIS A 651 2.69 53.66 31.26
CA HIS A 651 3.28 54.99 31.32
C HIS A 651 3.29 55.52 32.77
N ILE A 652 4.23 56.40 33.12
CA ILE A 652 4.38 56.94 34.49
C ILE A 652 3.11 57.63 35.02
N SER A 653 2.27 58.15 34.13
CA SER A 653 0.97 58.75 34.45
C SER A 653 -0.12 57.74 34.81
N GLU A 654 0.06 56.47 34.44
CA GLU A 654 -0.93 55.39 34.60
C GLU A 654 -0.58 54.42 35.75
N LEU A 655 0.45 54.74 36.55
CA LEU A 655 0.94 53.87 37.62
C LEU A 655 0.12 53.94 38.91
N GLN A 656 -0.35 55.13 39.29
CA GLN A 656 -1.09 55.38 40.53
C GLN A 656 -1.83 56.72 40.46
N GLU A 657 -2.80 56.93 41.35
CA GLU A 657 -3.42 58.24 41.54
C GLU A 657 -2.46 59.21 42.24
N GLY A 658 -2.13 60.31 41.57
CA GLY A 658 -1.20 61.33 42.06
C GLY A 658 0.03 61.51 41.17
N ARG A 659 0.83 62.54 41.45
CA ARG A 659 2.05 62.82 40.68
C ARG A 659 3.15 61.84 41.08
N THR A 660 3.56 61.00 40.14
CA THR A 660 4.69 60.08 40.30
C THR A 660 5.94 60.70 39.70
N ASP A 661 6.95 61.01 40.51
CA ASP A 661 8.18 61.65 40.04
C ASP A 661 9.18 60.63 39.45
N LYS A 662 9.20 59.37 39.95
CA LYS A 662 9.97 58.27 39.35
C LYS A 662 9.17 56.98 39.34
N THR A 663 9.25 56.24 38.23
CA THR A 663 8.65 54.89 38.08
C THR A 663 9.09 53.93 39.19
N GLU A 664 10.36 53.98 39.58
CA GLU A 664 11.00 53.11 40.59
C GLU A 664 10.44 53.29 42.01
N ASP A 665 9.75 54.41 42.26
CA ASP A 665 9.10 54.67 43.55
C ASP A 665 7.82 53.84 43.72
N VAL A 666 7.25 53.35 42.61
CA VAL A 666 5.97 52.62 42.58
C VAL A 666 6.13 51.16 42.16
N LEU A 667 6.96 50.89 41.15
CA LEU A 667 7.23 49.55 40.65
C LEU A 667 8.72 49.34 40.48
N LYS A 668 9.25 48.25 41.03
CA LYS A 668 10.64 47.83 40.84
C LYS A 668 10.70 46.66 39.87
N LYS A 669 11.85 46.51 39.23
CA LYS A 669 12.13 45.35 38.37
C LYS A 669 11.96 44.06 39.17
N GLY A 670 11.09 43.18 38.69
CA GLY A 670 10.74 41.91 39.33
C GLY A 670 9.45 41.93 40.15
N ASP A 671 8.85 43.10 40.42
CA ASP A 671 7.58 43.19 41.13
C ASP A 671 6.44 42.62 40.27
N ILE A 672 5.49 41.91 40.88
CA ILE A 672 4.27 41.44 40.22
C ILE A 672 3.17 42.47 40.46
N THR A 673 2.52 42.94 39.39
CA THR A 673 1.45 43.95 39.49
C THR A 673 0.29 43.64 38.54
N LYS A 674 -0.92 44.04 38.94
CA LYS A 674 -2.12 44.03 38.09
C LYS A 674 -2.17 45.29 37.22
N VAL A 675 -2.52 45.13 35.96
CA VAL A 675 -2.62 46.21 34.96
C VAL A 675 -3.69 45.91 33.92
N LYS A 676 -4.45 46.93 33.53
CA LYS A 676 -5.50 46.85 32.51
C LYS A 676 -4.92 47.23 31.16
N LEU A 677 -5.21 46.46 30.11
CA LEU A 677 -4.85 46.84 28.75
C LEU A 677 -5.82 47.90 28.22
N LEU A 678 -5.33 49.12 27.95
CA LEU A 678 -6.18 50.23 27.51
C LEU A 678 -6.35 50.28 25.99
N SER A 679 -5.27 50.05 25.24
CA SER A 679 -5.31 50.08 23.77
C SER A 679 -4.07 49.45 23.15
N ILE A 680 -4.20 49.11 21.87
CA ILE A 680 -3.13 48.65 20.99
C ILE A 680 -2.90 49.76 19.95
N ASP A 681 -1.69 50.32 19.88
CA ASP A 681 -1.32 51.36 18.89
C ASP A 681 -1.15 50.77 17.48
N GLU A 682 -1.16 51.59 16.43
CA GLU A 682 -1.01 51.20 15.01
C GLU A 682 0.30 50.44 14.71
N LYS A 683 1.27 50.51 15.63
CA LYS A 683 2.55 49.78 15.59
C LYS A 683 2.58 48.52 16.46
N GLY A 684 1.43 48.03 16.94
CA GLY A 684 1.30 46.84 17.78
C GLY A 684 1.78 47.03 19.23
N ARG A 685 1.94 48.27 19.71
CA ARG A 685 2.41 48.55 21.08
C ARG A 685 1.25 48.57 22.07
N LEU A 686 1.38 47.82 23.15
CA LEU A 686 0.37 47.65 24.19
C LEU A 686 0.47 48.76 25.25
N ARG A 687 -0.62 49.50 25.47
CA ARG A 687 -0.70 50.53 26.53
C ARG A 687 -1.40 49.97 27.75
N LEU A 688 -0.71 49.93 28.87
CA LEU A 688 -1.20 49.39 30.13
C LEU A 688 -1.51 50.51 31.13
N SER A 689 -2.47 50.27 32.03
CA SER A 689 -2.74 51.14 33.17
C SER A 689 -2.96 50.35 34.45
N ARG A 690 -2.14 50.64 35.45
CA ARG A 690 -2.31 50.13 36.83
C ARG A 690 -3.43 50.90 37.53
N LYS A 691 -3.58 52.19 37.24
CA LYS A 691 -4.65 53.02 37.78
C LYS A 691 -6.03 52.47 37.40
N ALA A 692 -6.25 52.18 36.11
CA ALA A 692 -7.53 51.67 35.63
C ALA A 692 -7.86 50.27 36.18
N ALA A 693 -6.85 49.43 36.45
CA ALA A 693 -7.04 48.14 37.12
C ALA A 693 -7.44 48.31 38.61
N LEU A 694 -6.82 49.27 39.30
CA LEU A 694 -7.13 49.56 40.70
C LEU A 694 -8.50 50.22 40.88
N GLU A 695 -8.91 51.11 39.96
CA GLU A 695 -10.24 51.73 39.96
C GLU A 695 -11.36 50.69 39.76
N GLU A 696 -11.14 49.71 38.88
CA GLU A 696 -12.10 48.63 38.62
C GLU A 696 -12.16 47.62 39.78
N GLU A 697 -11.03 47.28 40.42
CA GLU A 697 -11.03 46.51 41.69
C GLU A 697 -11.76 47.24 42.83
N LEU A 698 -11.62 48.57 42.91
CA LEU A 698 -12.34 49.39 43.89
C LEU A 698 -13.84 49.50 43.58
N ALA A 699 -14.22 49.46 42.31
CA ALA A 699 -15.62 49.43 41.87
C ALA A 699 -16.27 48.06 42.11
N ASP A 700 -15.60 46.95 41.79
CA ASP A 700 -16.08 45.59 42.05
C ASP A 700 -16.18 45.29 43.56
N ALA A 701 -15.29 45.87 44.38
CA ALA A 701 -15.37 45.78 45.84
C ALA A 701 -16.49 46.64 46.45
N ALA A 702 -16.96 47.67 45.73
CA ALA A 702 -18.12 48.48 46.12
C ALA A 702 -19.44 47.80 45.70
N ASP A 703 -19.47 47.13 44.55
CA ASP A 703 -20.65 46.41 44.04
C ASP A 703 -20.93 45.10 44.82
N ASN A 704 -19.89 44.33 45.17
CA ASN A 704 -20.03 43.17 46.08
C ASN A 704 -20.29 43.56 47.55
N GLY A 705 -20.22 44.87 47.87
CA GLY A 705 -20.58 45.42 49.18
C GLY A 705 -22.09 45.66 49.34
N ASP A 706 -22.83 45.81 48.24
CA ASP A 706 -24.29 46.06 48.26
C ASP A 706 -25.12 44.75 48.27
N ASP A 707 -24.61 43.64 47.72
CA ASP A 707 -25.30 42.33 47.79
C ASP A 707 -25.30 41.70 49.21
N ALA A 708 -24.43 42.16 50.12
CA ALA A 708 -24.46 41.78 51.53
C ALA A 708 -25.44 42.63 52.37
N ALA A 709 -25.96 43.73 51.81
CA ALA A 709 -26.91 44.62 52.47
C ALA A 709 -28.37 44.33 52.08
N GLU A 710 -28.65 43.84 50.86
CA GLU A 710 -30.01 43.43 50.47
C GLU A 710 -30.42 42.05 51.03
N GLY A 711 -29.49 41.15 51.32
CA GLY A 711 -29.77 39.87 51.99
C GLY A 711 -30.10 39.94 53.49
N ALA A 712 -29.93 41.11 54.12
CA ALA A 712 -30.19 41.31 55.55
C ALA A 712 -31.54 41.98 55.85
N ASP A 713 -32.19 42.61 54.86
CA ASP A 713 -33.48 43.30 55.04
C ASP A 713 -34.70 42.42 54.70
N GLU A 714 -34.53 41.34 53.92
CA GLU A 714 -35.59 40.33 53.70
C GLU A 714 -35.72 39.31 54.87
N ALA A 715 -34.70 39.19 55.73
CA ALA A 715 -34.75 38.31 56.91
C ALA A 715 -35.39 38.95 58.15
N ALA A 716 -35.67 40.26 58.14
CA ALA A 716 -36.25 40.99 59.27
C ALA A 716 -37.77 41.24 59.17
N GLN A 717 -38.41 40.94 58.02
CA GLN A 717 -39.87 41.12 57.83
C GLN A 717 -40.70 39.83 57.89
N THR A 718 -40.12 38.68 58.22
CA THR A 718 -40.87 37.40 58.37
C THR A 718 -40.88 36.82 59.78
N ALA A 719 -40.53 37.61 60.81
CA ALA A 719 -40.51 37.16 62.21
C ALA A 719 -41.59 37.78 63.12
N ASP A 720 -42.56 38.53 62.61
CA ASP A 720 -43.71 38.99 63.40
C ASP A 720 -44.98 39.20 62.54
N ALA A 721 -45.56 38.10 62.04
CA ALA A 721 -46.97 37.96 61.62
C ALA A 721 -47.38 36.49 61.47
#